data_AF-A0A7V4AN38-F1
#
_entry.id   AF-A0A7V4AN38-F1
#
_cell.length_a   1.000
_cell.length_b   1.000
_cell.length_c   1.000
_cell.angle_alpha   90.00
_cell.angle_beta   90.00
_cell.angle_gamma   90.00
#
_symmetry.space_group_name_H-M   'P 1'
#
loop_
_entity.id
_entity.type
_entity.pdbx_description
1 polymer ?
#
loop_
_entity_poly.entity_id
_entity_poly.type
_entity_poly.pdbx_seq_one_letter_code
_entity_poly.pdbx_strand_id
1 'polypeptide(L)'
;IVDDVTGTSLPYPEVDFEDPASVRAVFFALGADGTVSANKNTIKIIGEETPLYAQGYFVYDSKKSGSRTVSHLRFGPNPLNKPYLVRRANFVGIHQWGFLERLPMLDVAEEGATVLLNSPYPTEEVWDRLPKPVQEEILRKKLKVYVVNAYDLARQVGLPGRINTIMQAAFFKLSGVLPEEEAKARIKKGIEKSYGKRGKTVLERNFQAVELGFEAVEPLPIPGRITSEKELVPPMVDHPPAFVREVLGPIALGLGDALPVSAFPPDGTYPTGTARYEKRGIAEFVPTWDPKVCVQCGKCVLVCPHAVIRAKVVPEEALAGAPEGFPHRKAMWKELSGEFTLAISPDDCTGCTLCVEACPAKDKTNPSRKALNMAPRLEVREEMNRHWDFFLSLPETPRAGLKLHTVKDVQLLEPLFEFPGACAGCGETPYLRLLSQLFGDRLIVANATGCSSIYGGNLPTTPWSKNKEGRGPAWANSLFEDNAEFGLGMRLALDKKAEYARKLLPGFREVLGEELLARLLKPVGPEEVEARRQDVALLRERLGGLEDPRARDLLAVADALIPHSVWIVGGDGWAYDIGYGGLDHVLSSGANVKVLVLDTEVYSNTGGQASKATGLGAVAKFATAGKATPKKDLAFMAMSYGHVYVAQIAMGANDAHTVKAFLEAEAHQGPALLIAYSHCIAHGIDMAKG
;
A
#
# COMPACT_ATOMS: atom_id res chain seq x y z
N ILE A 1 -0.72 -18.57 21.39
CA ILE A 1 -0.98 -17.24 22.00
C ILE A 1 -0.52 -17.25 23.45
N VAL A 2 -0.27 -16.06 24.01
CA VAL A 2 -0.07 -15.84 25.45
C VAL A 2 -1.32 -15.12 25.95
N ASP A 3 -2.18 -15.83 26.68
CA ASP A 3 -3.40 -15.25 27.27
C ASP A 3 -3.14 -14.83 28.71
N ASP A 4 -2.72 -13.59 28.86
CA ASP A 4 -2.47 -12.91 30.13
C ASP A 4 -3.68 -12.10 30.64
N VAL A 5 -4.83 -12.20 29.96
CA VAL A 5 -6.08 -11.55 30.36
C VAL A 5 -6.99 -12.55 31.08
N THR A 6 -7.24 -13.71 30.48
CA THR A 6 -8.10 -14.76 31.06
C THR A 6 -7.34 -16.00 31.54
N GLY A 7 -6.02 -16.09 31.30
CA GLY A 7 -5.18 -17.16 31.83
C GLY A 7 -5.43 -18.54 31.22
N THR A 8 -6.00 -18.62 30.01
CA THR A 8 -6.41 -19.88 29.37
C THR A 8 -5.33 -20.54 28.51
N SER A 9 -4.22 -19.85 28.23
CA SER A 9 -3.13 -20.40 27.40
C SER A 9 -2.29 -21.43 28.14
N LEU A 10 -2.00 -22.57 27.50
CA LEU A 10 -1.08 -23.59 28.02
C LEU A 10 0.37 -23.26 27.66
N PRO A 11 1.35 -23.48 28.56
CA PRO A 11 2.76 -23.44 28.19
C PRO A 11 3.07 -24.60 27.24
N TYR A 12 3.92 -24.37 26.24
CA TYR A 12 4.38 -25.43 25.32
C TYR A 12 5.92 -25.46 25.25
N PRO A 13 6.54 -26.64 25.31
CA PRO A 13 7.99 -26.76 25.15
C PRO A 13 8.38 -26.62 23.66
N GLU A 14 9.57 -26.08 23.41
CA GLU A 14 10.16 -26.11 22.08
C GLU A 14 10.79 -27.49 21.83
N VAL A 15 10.22 -28.27 20.92
CA VAL A 15 10.67 -29.61 20.57
C VAL A 15 10.99 -29.67 19.08
N ASP A 16 12.15 -30.25 18.75
CA ASP A 16 12.57 -30.46 17.37
C ASP A 16 11.99 -31.77 16.85
N PHE A 17 11.23 -31.67 15.76
CA PHE A 17 10.64 -32.82 15.08
C PHE A 17 11.16 -32.95 13.64
N GLU A 18 12.11 -32.12 13.22
CA GLU A 18 12.63 -32.16 11.85
C GLU A 18 13.42 -33.46 11.59
N ASP A 19 13.32 -33.99 10.36
CA ASP A 19 14.11 -35.16 9.95
C ASP A 19 15.53 -34.70 9.56
N PRO A 20 16.60 -35.14 10.24
CA PRO A 20 17.97 -34.74 9.92
C PRO A 20 18.38 -35.01 8.46
N ALA A 21 17.80 -36.04 7.82
CA ALA A 21 18.08 -36.38 6.42
C ALA A 21 17.35 -35.48 5.41
N SER A 22 16.47 -34.58 5.87
CA SER A 22 15.71 -33.68 5.00
C SER A 22 16.45 -32.37 4.74
N VAL A 23 16.33 -31.86 3.52
CA VAL A 23 16.59 -30.46 3.19
C VAL A 23 15.38 -29.64 3.61
N ARG A 24 15.62 -28.60 4.40
CA ARG A 24 14.64 -27.68 4.99
C ARG A 24 15.00 -26.28 4.54
N ALA A 25 14.35 -25.83 3.47
CA ALA A 25 14.69 -24.59 2.80
C ALA A 25 13.64 -23.50 3.09
N VAL A 26 14.10 -22.30 3.44
CA VAL A 26 13.24 -21.12 3.62
C VAL A 26 13.68 -20.02 2.66
N PHE A 27 12.74 -19.46 1.91
CA PHE A 27 13.01 -18.40 0.94
C PHE A 27 12.23 -17.14 1.27
N PHE A 28 12.94 -16.04 1.46
CA PHE A 28 12.39 -14.69 1.67
C PHE A 28 12.45 -13.89 0.37
N ALA A 29 11.29 -13.48 -0.12
CA ALA A 29 11.14 -12.86 -1.43
C ALA A 29 10.07 -11.77 -1.46
N LEU A 30 9.99 -11.03 -2.56
CA LEU A 30 8.99 -10.00 -2.79
C LEU A 30 7.80 -10.55 -3.59
N GLY A 31 6.59 -10.13 -3.25
CA GLY A 31 5.41 -10.38 -4.06
C GLY A 31 5.65 -9.94 -5.51
N ALA A 32 5.40 -10.86 -6.46
CA ALA A 32 5.60 -10.71 -7.90
C ALA A 32 7.05 -10.80 -8.45
N ASP A 33 8.06 -11.14 -7.64
CA ASP A 33 9.43 -11.40 -8.15
C ASP A 33 9.62 -12.79 -8.80
N GLY A 34 8.58 -13.63 -8.73
CA GLY A 34 8.55 -14.97 -9.33
C GLY A 34 9.05 -16.11 -8.43
N THR A 35 9.51 -15.82 -7.21
CA THR A 35 10.08 -16.82 -6.28
C THR A 35 9.10 -17.93 -5.93
N VAL A 36 7.87 -17.59 -5.56
CA VAL A 36 6.84 -18.60 -5.23
C VAL A 36 6.58 -19.55 -6.40
N SER A 37 6.55 -19.02 -7.63
CA SER A 37 6.36 -19.83 -8.83
C SER A 37 7.55 -20.75 -9.08
N ALA A 38 8.78 -20.24 -8.89
CA ALA A 38 9.99 -21.05 -8.97
C ALA A 38 9.99 -22.16 -7.90
N ASN A 39 9.64 -21.85 -6.66
CA ASN A 39 9.56 -22.84 -5.58
C ASN A 39 8.49 -23.92 -5.84
N LYS A 40 7.32 -23.55 -6.37
CA LYS A 40 6.32 -24.54 -6.84
C LYS A 40 6.86 -25.43 -7.95
N ASN A 41 7.66 -24.88 -8.86
CA ASN A 41 8.31 -25.63 -9.91
C ASN A 41 9.39 -26.58 -9.35
N THR A 42 10.23 -26.10 -8.42
CA THR A 42 11.22 -26.89 -7.67
C THR A 42 10.58 -28.08 -6.96
N ILE A 43 9.44 -27.87 -6.28
CA ILE A 43 8.68 -28.97 -5.65
C ILE A 43 8.27 -30.04 -6.67
N LYS A 44 7.80 -29.63 -7.85
CA LYS A 44 7.41 -30.58 -8.91
C LYS A 44 8.61 -31.33 -9.47
N ILE A 45 9.71 -30.62 -9.76
CA ILE A 45 10.96 -31.24 -10.25
C ILE A 45 11.47 -32.27 -9.24
N ILE A 46 11.43 -31.99 -7.94
CA ILE A 46 11.94 -32.94 -6.95
C ILE A 46 10.92 -34.07 -6.71
N GLY A 47 9.65 -33.73 -6.48
CA GLY A 47 8.63 -34.71 -6.06
C GLY A 47 8.08 -35.61 -7.18
N GLU A 48 8.04 -35.15 -8.44
CA GLU A 48 7.55 -35.98 -9.57
C GLU A 48 8.67 -36.79 -10.23
N GLU A 49 9.91 -36.42 -9.95
CA GLU A 49 11.03 -36.70 -10.84
C GLU A 49 12.23 -37.34 -10.08
N THR A 50 12.10 -37.52 -8.76
CA THR A 50 13.04 -38.20 -7.84
C THR A 50 12.26 -39.09 -6.84
N PRO A 51 12.90 -40.02 -6.10
CA PRO A 51 12.22 -40.80 -5.06
C PRO A 51 11.97 -40.02 -3.75
N LEU A 52 12.37 -38.75 -3.66
CA LEU A 52 12.22 -37.95 -2.46
C LEU A 52 10.76 -37.50 -2.26
N TYR A 53 10.34 -37.45 -1.01
CA TYR A 53 9.13 -36.73 -0.63
C TYR A 53 9.40 -35.23 -0.70
N ALA A 54 8.42 -34.47 -1.18
CA ALA A 54 8.47 -33.02 -1.28
C ALA A 54 7.26 -32.38 -0.58
N GLN A 55 7.50 -31.36 0.23
CA GLN A 55 6.47 -30.57 0.89
C GLN A 55 6.76 -29.07 0.66
N GLY A 56 5.72 -28.29 0.41
CA GLY A 56 5.84 -26.83 0.32
C GLY A 56 4.66 -26.12 0.96
N TYR A 57 4.95 -25.08 1.73
CA TYR A 57 3.99 -24.15 2.29
C TYR A 57 4.42 -22.72 2.01
N PHE A 58 3.49 -21.84 1.70
CA PHE A 58 3.77 -20.47 1.28
C PHE A 58 3.00 -19.49 2.15
N VAL A 59 3.73 -18.67 2.89
CA VAL A 59 3.18 -17.56 3.67
C VAL A 59 3.19 -16.32 2.78
N TYR A 60 1.99 -15.77 2.55
CA TYR A 60 1.82 -14.52 1.81
C TYR A 60 1.43 -13.43 2.80
N ASP A 61 1.94 -12.24 2.57
CA ASP A 61 1.43 -11.01 3.16
C ASP A 61 0.19 -10.54 2.35
N SER A 62 -0.77 -9.92 3.02
CA SER A 62 -2.02 -9.41 2.44
C SER A 62 -1.80 -8.16 1.59
N LYS A 63 -0.66 -7.48 1.73
CA LYS A 63 -0.26 -6.40 0.81
C LYS A 63 -0.11 -6.95 -0.62
N LYS A 64 -0.62 -6.20 -1.60
CA LYS A 64 -0.69 -6.67 -3.00
C LYS A 64 0.58 -6.48 -3.82
N SER A 65 1.46 -5.56 -3.43
CA SER A 65 2.77 -5.38 -4.08
C SER A 65 3.83 -5.06 -3.05
N GLY A 66 5.06 -5.48 -3.34
CA GLY A 66 6.20 -5.29 -2.46
C GLY A 66 6.12 -6.06 -1.14
N SER A 67 5.19 -7.00 -1.06
CA SER A 67 4.87 -7.72 0.16
C SER A 67 5.85 -8.87 0.37
N ARG A 68 6.16 -9.18 1.62
CA ARG A 68 7.08 -10.29 1.92
C ARG A 68 6.36 -11.61 1.63
N THR A 69 7.00 -12.47 0.87
CA THR A 69 6.58 -13.87 0.71
C THR A 69 7.63 -14.77 1.34
N VAL A 70 7.18 -15.75 2.12
CA VAL A 70 8.06 -16.73 2.76
C VAL A 70 7.66 -18.11 2.29
N SER A 71 8.56 -18.79 1.58
CA SER A 71 8.35 -20.17 1.14
C SER A 71 9.07 -21.12 2.08
N HIS A 72 8.36 -22.11 2.60
CA HIS A 72 8.91 -23.18 3.44
C HIS A 72 8.85 -24.48 2.67
N LEU A 73 10.02 -25.03 2.32
CA LEU A 73 10.14 -26.26 1.56
C LEU A 73 10.83 -27.34 2.39
N ARG A 74 10.38 -28.58 2.23
CA ARG A 74 11.05 -29.77 2.77
C ARG A 74 11.21 -30.82 1.68
N PHE A 75 12.38 -31.43 1.62
CA PHE A 75 12.69 -32.54 0.71
C PHE A 75 13.45 -33.62 1.47
N GLY A 76 13.05 -34.90 1.35
CA GLY A 76 13.75 -35.95 2.08
C GLY A 76 13.31 -37.37 1.69
N PRO A 77 14.07 -38.38 2.13
CA PRO A 77 13.79 -39.79 1.80
C PRO A 77 12.57 -40.34 2.57
N ASN A 78 12.18 -39.71 3.67
CA ASN A 78 11.08 -40.16 4.53
C ASN A 78 9.80 -39.31 4.32
N PRO A 79 8.60 -39.87 4.60
CA PRO A 79 7.35 -39.12 4.52
C PRO A 79 7.33 -37.84 5.36
N LEU A 80 6.94 -36.72 4.74
CA LEU A 80 6.96 -35.38 5.35
C LEU A 80 5.59 -34.98 5.94
N ASN A 81 5.22 -35.58 7.06
CA ASN A 81 3.96 -35.27 7.78
C ASN A 81 4.10 -34.06 8.73
N LYS A 82 4.53 -32.91 8.19
CA LYS A 82 4.87 -31.70 8.99
C LYS A 82 3.97 -30.50 8.64
N PRO A 83 2.71 -30.43 9.11
CA PRO A 83 1.78 -29.34 8.76
C PRO A 83 2.06 -28.05 9.55
N TYR A 84 3.33 -27.64 9.63
CA TYR A 84 3.80 -26.44 10.33
C TYR A 84 5.02 -25.84 9.61
N LEU A 85 5.27 -24.55 9.88
CA LEU A 85 6.37 -23.79 9.25
C LEU A 85 7.74 -24.38 9.62
N VAL A 86 8.71 -24.29 8.70
CA VAL A 86 10.10 -24.64 9.02
C VAL A 86 10.63 -23.65 10.05
N ARG A 87 11.12 -24.17 11.19
CA ARG A 87 11.75 -23.38 12.27
C ARG A 87 13.27 -23.51 12.32
N ARG A 88 13.82 -24.58 11.73
CA ARG A 88 15.25 -24.89 11.64
C ARG A 88 15.60 -25.24 10.19
N ALA A 89 16.01 -24.24 9.44
CA ALA A 89 16.34 -24.33 8.03
C ALA A 89 17.83 -24.60 7.85
N ASN A 90 18.17 -25.63 7.07
CA ASN A 90 19.54 -25.88 6.63
C ASN A 90 19.89 -25.15 5.32
N PHE A 91 18.88 -24.53 4.69
CA PHE A 91 19.05 -23.62 3.56
C PHE A 91 18.17 -22.37 3.73
N VAL A 92 18.74 -21.17 3.60
CA VAL A 92 18.00 -19.91 3.62
C VAL A 92 18.32 -19.09 2.36
N GLY A 93 17.31 -18.81 1.55
CA GLY A 93 17.42 -17.91 0.38
C GLY A 93 16.85 -16.53 0.69
N ILE A 94 17.64 -15.48 0.53
CA ILE A 94 17.22 -14.08 0.72
C ILE A 94 17.31 -13.37 -0.62
N HIS A 95 16.15 -13.20 -1.27
CA HIS A 95 16.08 -12.71 -2.64
C HIS A 95 16.04 -11.17 -2.73
N GLN A 96 15.95 -10.49 -1.59
CA GLN A 96 15.85 -9.04 -1.51
C GLN A 96 16.85 -8.51 -0.48
N TRP A 97 17.82 -7.70 -0.92
CA TRP A 97 18.82 -7.11 -0.04
C TRP A 97 18.22 -6.29 1.11
N GLY A 98 17.23 -5.44 0.82
CA GLY A 98 16.62 -4.54 1.80
C GLY A 98 15.94 -5.23 2.99
N PHE A 99 15.66 -6.54 2.88
CA PHE A 99 15.17 -7.33 4.00
C PHE A 99 16.20 -7.50 5.11
N LEU A 100 17.49 -7.60 4.78
CA LEU A 100 18.57 -7.72 5.77
C LEU A 100 18.76 -6.45 6.59
N GLU A 101 18.37 -5.29 6.06
CA GLU A 101 18.44 -4.01 6.78
C GLU A 101 17.39 -3.91 7.91
N ARG A 102 16.35 -4.76 7.89
CA ARG A 102 15.14 -4.58 8.72
C ARG A 102 14.68 -5.82 9.49
N LEU A 103 14.93 -7.01 8.94
CA LEU A 103 14.31 -8.25 9.39
C LEU A 103 15.38 -9.23 9.87
N PRO A 104 15.16 -9.92 11.00
CA PRO A 104 16.07 -10.95 11.49
C PRO A 104 15.92 -12.26 10.67
N MET A 105 16.25 -12.21 9.39
CA MET A 105 15.99 -13.30 8.43
C MET A 105 16.74 -14.60 8.75
N LEU A 106 17.82 -14.50 9.52
CA LEU A 106 18.67 -15.64 9.87
C LEU A 106 18.20 -16.37 11.14
N ASP A 107 17.15 -15.92 11.81
CA ASP A 107 16.62 -16.60 13.01
C ASP A 107 16.22 -18.04 12.73
N VAL A 108 15.63 -18.28 11.54
CA VAL A 108 15.20 -19.60 11.09
C VAL A 108 16.36 -20.52 10.70
N ALA A 109 17.57 -20.00 10.48
CA ALA A 109 18.73 -20.78 10.08
C ALA A 109 19.26 -21.64 11.25
N GLU A 110 19.57 -22.90 11.00
CA GLU A 110 20.31 -23.74 11.95
C GLU A 110 21.83 -23.48 11.88
N GLU A 111 22.59 -24.01 12.85
CA GLU A 111 24.06 -23.90 12.82
C GLU A 111 24.62 -24.62 11.58
N GLY A 112 25.53 -23.96 10.86
CA GLY A 112 26.17 -24.47 9.65
C GLY A 112 25.30 -24.41 8.39
N ALA A 113 24.11 -23.80 8.45
CA ALA A 113 23.20 -23.69 7.30
C ALA A 113 23.82 -22.90 6.14
N THR A 114 23.37 -23.22 4.93
CA THR A 114 23.73 -22.49 3.71
C THR A 114 22.80 -21.30 3.52
N VAL A 115 23.36 -20.11 3.28
CA VAL A 115 22.62 -18.88 3.02
C VAL A 115 22.94 -18.40 1.60
N LEU A 116 21.91 -18.19 0.78
CA LEU A 116 22.02 -17.60 -0.55
C LEU A 116 21.47 -16.18 -0.52
N LEU A 117 22.30 -15.19 -0.85
CA LEU A 117 21.95 -13.77 -0.81
C LEU A 117 21.97 -13.15 -2.21
N ASN A 118 20.84 -12.56 -2.61
CA ASN A 118 20.79 -11.65 -3.76
C ASN A 118 21.29 -10.26 -3.34
N SER A 119 22.49 -9.88 -3.79
CA SER A 119 23.14 -8.62 -3.43
C SER A 119 23.35 -7.73 -4.66
N PRO A 120 23.08 -6.41 -4.56
CA PRO A 120 23.42 -5.47 -5.62
C PRO A 120 24.91 -5.06 -5.61
N TYR A 121 25.69 -5.48 -4.60
CA TYR A 121 27.08 -5.09 -4.41
C TYR A 121 28.07 -6.16 -4.88
N PRO A 122 29.30 -5.77 -5.26
CA PRO A 122 30.41 -6.71 -5.46
C PRO A 122 30.63 -7.61 -4.23
N THR A 123 30.97 -8.88 -4.45
CA THR A 123 31.07 -9.93 -3.41
C THR A 123 32.01 -9.52 -2.26
N GLU A 124 33.12 -8.85 -2.58
CA GLU A 124 34.12 -8.36 -1.64
C GLU A 124 33.61 -7.23 -0.73
N GLU A 125 32.62 -6.44 -1.18
CA GLU A 125 32.03 -5.37 -0.38
C GLU A 125 30.85 -5.85 0.48
N VAL A 126 30.24 -6.98 0.13
CA VAL A 126 28.98 -7.43 0.75
C VAL A 126 29.08 -7.52 2.26
N TRP A 127 30.17 -8.09 2.78
CA TRP A 127 30.34 -8.25 4.23
C TRP A 127 30.19 -6.92 4.96
N ASP A 128 30.89 -5.87 4.52
CA ASP A 128 30.89 -4.55 5.15
C ASP A 128 29.57 -3.77 4.95
N ARG A 129 28.74 -4.22 4.00
CA ARG A 129 27.40 -3.65 3.77
C ARG A 129 26.35 -4.25 4.70
N LEU A 130 26.57 -5.46 5.24
CA LEU A 130 25.62 -6.12 6.13
C LEU A 130 25.49 -5.38 7.48
N PRO A 131 24.29 -5.31 8.08
CA PRO A 131 24.14 -4.84 9.45
C PRO A 131 24.86 -5.74 10.45
N LYS A 132 25.30 -5.14 11.56
CA LYS A 132 25.98 -5.81 12.67
C LYS A 132 25.23 -7.03 13.21
N PRO A 133 23.91 -6.97 13.50
CA PRO A 133 23.18 -8.16 13.96
C PRO A 133 23.19 -9.32 12.96
N VAL A 134 23.25 -9.02 11.65
CA VAL A 134 23.33 -10.05 10.60
C VAL A 134 24.72 -10.69 10.58
N GLN A 135 25.78 -9.89 10.70
CA GLN A 135 27.15 -10.40 10.82
C GLN A 135 27.33 -11.27 12.07
N GLU A 136 26.75 -10.86 13.20
CA GLU A 136 26.73 -11.62 14.46
C GLU A 136 26.10 -13.00 14.27
N GLU A 137 24.93 -13.07 13.65
CA GLU A 137 24.25 -14.34 13.38
C GLU A 137 25.04 -15.26 12.45
N ILE A 138 25.65 -14.70 11.39
CA ILE A 138 26.49 -15.47 10.47
C ILE A 138 27.67 -16.12 11.20
N LEU A 139 28.36 -15.36 12.07
CA LEU A 139 29.50 -15.87 12.83
C LEU A 139 29.07 -16.85 13.92
N ARG A 140 28.05 -16.50 14.70
CA ARG A 140 27.53 -17.31 15.81
C ARG A 140 27.07 -18.70 15.34
N LYS A 141 26.32 -18.74 14.23
CA LYS A 141 25.80 -19.97 13.63
C LYS A 141 26.74 -20.59 12.60
N LYS A 142 27.94 -20.02 12.36
CA LYS A 142 28.93 -20.52 11.38
C LYS A 142 28.31 -20.77 9.99
N LEU A 143 27.49 -19.81 9.54
CA LEU A 143 26.72 -19.96 8.30
C LEU A 143 27.63 -19.94 7.06
N LYS A 144 27.27 -20.70 6.04
CA LYS A 144 27.95 -20.72 4.74
C LYS A 144 27.23 -19.78 3.79
N VAL A 145 27.76 -18.57 3.60
CA VAL A 145 27.09 -17.52 2.85
C VAL A 145 27.59 -17.48 1.41
N TYR A 146 26.67 -17.44 0.47
CA TYR A 146 26.91 -17.30 -0.96
C TYR A 146 26.14 -16.11 -1.52
N VAL A 147 26.71 -15.43 -2.51
CA VAL A 147 26.20 -14.19 -3.08
C VAL A 147 26.01 -14.33 -4.59
N VAL A 148 24.97 -13.67 -5.10
CA VAL A 148 24.75 -13.45 -6.54
C VAL A 148 24.06 -12.11 -6.75
N ASN A 149 24.36 -11.39 -7.82
CA ASN A 149 23.59 -10.21 -8.24
C ASN A 149 22.56 -10.59 -9.31
N ALA A 150 21.47 -11.22 -8.88
CA ALA A 150 20.48 -11.78 -9.81
C ALA A 150 19.75 -10.70 -10.61
N TYR A 151 19.59 -9.49 -10.08
CA TYR A 151 18.97 -8.38 -10.81
C TYR A 151 19.83 -7.91 -11.99
N ASP A 152 21.14 -7.80 -11.78
CA ASP A 152 22.04 -7.40 -12.85
C ASP A 152 22.15 -8.47 -13.94
N LEU A 153 22.32 -9.73 -13.55
CA LEU A 153 22.32 -10.86 -14.47
C LEU A 153 21.01 -10.94 -15.27
N ALA A 154 19.86 -10.71 -14.61
CA ALA A 154 18.56 -10.68 -15.28
C ALA A 154 18.47 -9.55 -16.33
N ARG A 155 19.08 -8.38 -16.09
CA ARG A 155 19.17 -7.31 -17.09
C ARG A 155 20.05 -7.70 -18.27
N GLN A 156 21.22 -8.28 -18.01
CA GLN A 156 22.17 -8.69 -19.05
C GLN A 156 21.55 -9.69 -20.04
N VAL A 157 20.69 -10.60 -19.56
CA VAL A 157 19.98 -11.58 -20.42
C VAL A 157 18.63 -11.08 -20.95
N GLY A 158 18.27 -9.82 -20.73
CA GLY A 158 17.03 -9.22 -21.24
C GLY A 158 15.76 -9.73 -20.55
N LEU A 159 15.84 -10.01 -19.25
CA LEU A 159 14.74 -10.40 -18.35
C LEU A 159 14.68 -9.46 -17.11
N PRO A 160 14.67 -8.12 -17.27
CA PRO A 160 14.74 -7.19 -16.15
C PRO A 160 13.65 -7.45 -15.10
N GLY A 161 14.04 -7.41 -13.82
CA GLY A 161 13.16 -7.66 -12.69
C GLY A 161 12.77 -9.13 -12.43
N ARG A 162 13.18 -10.07 -13.29
CA ARG A 162 12.86 -11.50 -13.14
C ARG A 162 14.09 -12.30 -12.69
N ILE A 163 14.27 -12.37 -11.38
CA ILE A 163 15.39 -13.07 -10.74
C ILE A 163 15.12 -14.55 -10.47
N ASN A 164 13.87 -14.98 -10.60
CA ASN A 164 13.39 -16.30 -10.17
C ASN A 164 14.17 -17.48 -10.76
N THR A 165 14.48 -17.47 -12.07
CA THR A 165 15.22 -18.55 -12.73
C THR A 165 16.67 -18.63 -12.23
N ILE A 166 17.32 -17.48 -12.04
CA ILE A 166 18.70 -17.37 -11.56
C ILE A 166 18.79 -17.88 -10.11
N MET A 167 17.89 -17.41 -9.25
CA MET A 167 17.85 -17.82 -7.84
C MET A 167 17.48 -19.30 -7.68
N GLN A 168 16.63 -19.84 -8.56
CA GLN A 168 16.29 -21.27 -8.57
C GLN A 168 17.51 -22.14 -8.94
N ALA A 169 18.25 -21.76 -9.97
CA ALA A 169 19.48 -22.44 -10.38
C ALA A 169 20.52 -22.41 -9.25
N ALA A 170 20.72 -21.25 -8.62
CA ALA A 170 21.59 -21.08 -7.46
C ALA A 170 21.18 -21.99 -6.28
N PHE A 171 19.88 -22.14 -6.00
CA PHE A 171 19.40 -23.08 -5.00
C PHE A 171 19.78 -24.52 -5.32
N PHE A 172 19.60 -25.00 -6.56
CA PHE A 172 19.96 -26.36 -6.92
C PHE A 172 21.48 -26.60 -6.82
N LYS A 173 22.31 -25.63 -7.24
CA LYS A 173 23.77 -25.67 -7.07
C LYS A 173 24.18 -25.88 -5.62
N LEU A 174 23.57 -25.12 -4.72
CA LEU A 174 24.01 -25.02 -3.33
C LEU A 174 23.35 -26.02 -2.37
N SER A 175 22.12 -26.46 -2.66
CA SER A 175 21.37 -27.38 -1.78
C SER A 175 21.82 -28.82 -1.91
N GLY A 176 22.42 -29.21 -3.05
CA GLY A 176 22.85 -30.58 -3.30
C GLY A 176 21.71 -31.61 -3.38
N VAL A 177 20.45 -31.16 -3.49
CA VAL A 177 19.28 -32.05 -3.60
C VAL A 177 19.33 -32.90 -4.88
N LEU A 178 19.97 -32.38 -5.93
CA LEU A 178 20.20 -33.06 -7.20
C LEU A 178 21.63 -32.80 -7.70
N PRO A 179 22.22 -33.73 -8.47
CA PRO A 179 23.44 -33.46 -9.24
C PRO A 179 23.25 -32.27 -10.19
N GLU A 180 24.29 -31.46 -10.38
CA GLU A 180 24.22 -30.19 -11.11
C GLU A 180 23.69 -30.35 -12.55
N GLU A 181 24.28 -31.24 -13.34
CA GLU A 181 23.88 -31.46 -14.74
C GLU A 181 22.44 -31.97 -14.87
N GLU A 182 22.02 -32.79 -13.92
CA GLU A 182 20.65 -33.28 -13.83
C GLU A 182 19.67 -32.15 -13.49
N ALA A 183 20.03 -31.30 -12.51
CA ALA A 183 19.23 -30.14 -12.15
C ALA A 183 19.08 -29.16 -13.32
N LYS A 184 20.16 -28.83 -14.02
CA LYS A 184 20.14 -27.97 -15.23
C LYS A 184 19.17 -28.52 -16.28
N ALA A 185 19.27 -29.80 -16.61
CA ALA A 185 18.42 -30.44 -17.61
C ALA A 185 16.93 -30.38 -17.22
N ARG A 186 16.60 -30.69 -15.96
CA ARG A 186 15.22 -30.70 -15.45
C ARG A 186 14.62 -29.29 -15.38
N ILE A 187 15.39 -28.28 -14.96
CA ILE A 187 14.95 -26.87 -14.95
C ILE A 187 14.64 -26.41 -16.39
N LYS A 188 15.53 -26.67 -17.35
CA LYS A 188 15.32 -26.31 -18.76
C LYS A 188 14.07 -26.97 -19.35
N LYS A 189 13.85 -28.26 -19.08
CA LYS A 189 12.62 -28.98 -19.47
C LYS A 189 11.36 -28.35 -18.86
N GLY A 190 11.42 -27.92 -17.60
CA GLY A 190 10.34 -27.18 -16.93
C GLY A 190 10.04 -25.82 -17.58
N ILE A 191 11.09 -25.11 -18.00
CA ILE A 191 11.00 -23.84 -18.74
C ILE A 191 10.34 -24.07 -20.11
N GLU A 192 10.72 -25.10 -20.86
CA GLU A 192 10.10 -25.42 -22.16
C GLU A 192 8.61 -25.72 -22.03
N LYS A 193 8.22 -26.54 -21.04
CA LYS A 193 6.81 -26.85 -20.77
C LYS A 193 5.99 -25.60 -20.44
N SER A 194 6.60 -24.65 -19.71
CA SER A 194 5.91 -23.44 -19.22
C SER A 194 5.89 -22.30 -20.23
N TYR A 195 6.98 -22.12 -20.98
CA TYR A 195 7.22 -20.96 -21.84
C TYR A 195 7.40 -21.30 -23.31
N GLY A 196 7.31 -22.58 -23.72
CA GLY A 196 7.52 -23.00 -25.10
C GLY A 196 6.63 -22.30 -26.12
N LYS A 197 5.41 -21.93 -25.70
CA LYS A 197 4.44 -21.20 -26.54
C LYS A 197 4.74 -19.70 -26.66
N ARG A 198 5.69 -19.15 -25.89
CA ARG A 198 6.03 -17.71 -25.86
C ARG A 198 7.15 -17.32 -26.82
N GLY A 199 7.61 -18.26 -27.64
CA GLY A 199 8.62 -18.02 -28.68
C GLY A 199 10.05 -18.34 -28.24
N LYS A 200 10.91 -18.60 -29.24
CA LYS A 200 12.28 -19.10 -29.08
C LYS A 200 13.17 -18.16 -28.26
N THR A 201 13.09 -16.86 -28.51
CA THR A 201 13.89 -15.84 -27.80
C THR A 201 13.63 -15.83 -26.30
N VAL A 202 12.39 -16.05 -25.86
CA VAL A 202 12.07 -16.10 -24.42
C VAL A 202 12.69 -17.34 -23.77
N LEU A 203 12.69 -18.48 -24.47
CA LEU A 203 13.33 -19.71 -23.99
C LEU A 203 14.85 -19.54 -23.89
N GLU A 204 15.50 -19.05 -24.94
CA GLU A 204 16.95 -18.86 -24.99
C GLU A 204 17.44 -17.96 -23.84
N ARG A 205 16.73 -16.84 -23.58
CA ARG A 205 17.04 -15.96 -22.43
C ARG A 205 16.91 -16.65 -21.09
N ASN A 206 15.87 -17.47 -20.91
CA ASN A 206 15.70 -18.23 -19.66
C ASN A 206 16.76 -19.32 -19.50
N PHE A 207 17.16 -19.99 -20.59
CA PHE A 207 18.24 -20.98 -20.54
C PHE A 207 19.57 -20.34 -20.17
N GLN A 208 19.89 -19.18 -20.75
CA GLN A 208 21.06 -18.41 -20.36
C GLN A 208 21.00 -17.98 -18.89
N ALA A 209 19.81 -17.58 -18.39
CA ALA A 209 19.62 -17.28 -16.98
C ALA A 209 19.86 -18.49 -16.06
N VAL A 210 19.55 -19.72 -16.51
CA VAL A 210 19.88 -20.94 -15.77
C VAL A 210 21.38 -21.12 -15.67
N GLU A 211 22.11 -21.04 -16.79
CA GLU A 211 23.57 -21.20 -16.79
C GLU A 211 24.24 -20.19 -15.87
N LEU A 212 23.90 -18.90 -16.02
CA LEU A 212 24.45 -17.84 -15.17
C LEU A 212 24.12 -18.05 -13.69
N GLY A 213 22.95 -18.61 -13.35
CA GLY A 213 22.61 -18.93 -11.97
C GLY A 213 23.43 -20.08 -11.36
N PHE A 214 23.95 -21.00 -12.19
CA PHE A 214 24.92 -22.00 -11.74
C PHE A 214 26.35 -21.44 -11.71
N GLU A 215 26.71 -20.55 -12.61
CA GLU A 215 28.09 -20.04 -12.70
C GLU A 215 28.38 -18.91 -11.69
N ALA A 216 27.51 -17.90 -11.60
CA ALA A 216 27.78 -16.62 -10.96
C ALA A 216 27.61 -16.60 -9.43
N VAL A 217 27.33 -17.74 -8.80
CA VAL A 217 27.19 -17.85 -7.35
C VAL A 217 28.56 -18.03 -6.72
N GLU A 218 28.94 -17.08 -5.86
CA GLU A 218 30.25 -17.00 -5.23
C GLU A 218 30.16 -17.12 -3.70
N PRO A 219 31.13 -17.77 -3.03
CA PRO A 219 31.20 -17.76 -1.57
C PRO A 219 31.59 -16.36 -1.06
N LEU A 220 30.89 -15.89 -0.02
CA LEU A 220 31.23 -14.61 0.64
C LEU A 220 32.50 -14.78 1.49
N PRO A 221 33.54 -13.95 1.30
CA PRO A 221 34.68 -13.91 2.23
C PRO A 221 34.23 -13.41 3.61
N ILE A 222 34.25 -14.27 4.62
CA ILE A 222 33.88 -13.92 6.00
C ILE A 222 35.16 -13.75 6.84
N PRO A 223 35.49 -12.53 7.31
CA PRO A 223 36.76 -12.24 7.99
C PRO A 223 36.85 -12.75 9.43
N GLY A 224 35.82 -13.44 9.94
CA GLY A 224 35.77 -13.96 11.31
C GLY A 224 35.56 -12.91 12.40
N ARG A 225 35.30 -11.65 12.02
CA ARG A 225 35.03 -10.53 12.94
C ARG A 225 33.93 -9.64 12.39
N ILE A 226 33.23 -8.96 13.29
CA ILE A 226 32.25 -7.93 12.95
C ILE A 226 33.01 -6.70 12.44
N THR A 227 32.58 -6.13 11.31
CA THR A 227 33.14 -4.91 10.70
C THR A 227 32.13 -3.78 10.61
N SER A 228 30.84 -4.07 10.72
CA SER A 228 29.75 -3.10 10.62
C SER A 228 29.36 -2.53 11.98
N GLU A 229 29.05 -1.25 12.01
CA GLU A 229 28.41 -0.58 13.17
C GLU A 229 26.90 -0.35 12.95
N LYS A 230 26.36 -0.77 11.79
CA LYS A 230 24.97 -0.52 11.43
C LYS A 230 24.04 -1.48 12.16
N GLU A 231 23.13 -0.94 12.95
CA GLU A 231 22.04 -1.72 13.55
C GLU A 231 20.90 -1.95 12.54
N LEU A 232 19.96 -2.85 12.87
CA LEU A 232 18.75 -3.03 12.08
C LEU A 232 17.87 -1.77 12.14
N VAL A 233 17.30 -1.40 11.01
CA VAL A 233 16.30 -0.33 10.93
C VAL A 233 15.01 -0.83 11.63
N PRO A 234 14.47 -0.05 12.60
CA PRO A 234 13.23 -0.41 13.27
C PRO A 234 12.07 -0.64 12.27
N PRO A 235 11.11 -1.54 12.57
CA PRO A 235 9.97 -1.79 11.68
C PRO A 235 9.09 -0.57 11.46
N MET A 236 9.01 0.30 12.46
CA MET A 236 8.28 1.55 12.44
C MET A 236 9.25 2.68 12.84
N VAL A 237 9.58 3.57 11.91
CA VAL A 237 10.56 4.67 12.09
C VAL A 237 9.89 5.96 12.58
N ASP A 238 10.64 7.07 12.68
CA ASP A 238 10.15 8.43 12.98
C ASP A 238 9.42 8.58 14.33
N HIS A 239 9.90 7.89 15.37
CA HIS A 239 9.37 7.97 16.74
C HIS A 239 7.84 7.78 16.83
N PRO A 240 7.32 6.60 16.41
CA PRO A 240 5.89 6.37 16.36
C PRO A 240 5.29 6.27 17.77
N PRO A 241 3.97 6.50 17.94
CA PRO A 241 3.28 6.29 19.21
C PRO A 241 3.53 4.89 19.78
N ALA A 242 3.47 4.75 21.11
CA ALA A 242 3.80 3.50 21.80
C ALA A 242 3.07 2.28 21.22
N PHE A 243 1.75 2.37 21.00
CA PHE A 243 0.98 1.28 20.38
C PHE A 243 1.48 0.90 18.98
N VAL A 244 1.87 1.89 18.16
CA VAL A 244 2.42 1.63 16.82
C VAL A 244 3.80 0.96 16.92
N ARG A 245 4.63 1.39 17.86
CA ARG A 245 5.97 0.82 18.07
C ARG A 245 5.92 -0.59 18.64
N GLU A 246 5.13 -0.79 19.69
CA GLU A 246 5.18 -1.96 20.58
C GLU A 246 4.20 -3.06 20.18
N VAL A 247 3.12 -2.72 19.46
CA VAL A 247 2.13 -3.70 18.97
C VAL A 247 2.25 -3.83 17.45
N LEU A 248 2.14 -2.73 16.71
CA LEU A 248 2.14 -2.78 15.24
C LEU A 248 3.52 -3.06 14.65
N GLY A 249 4.59 -2.62 15.32
CA GLY A 249 5.98 -2.89 14.95
C GLY A 249 6.30 -4.39 14.90
N PRO A 250 6.09 -5.17 16.00
CA PRO A 250 6.26 -6.61 15.97
C PRO A 250 5.41 -7.32 14.92
N ILE A 251 4.15 -6.90 14.72
CA ILE A 251 3.31 -7.45 13.65
C ILE A 251 3.95 -7.22 12.26
N ALA A 252 4.51 -6.04 12.00
CA ALA A 252 5.17 -5.73 10.73
C ALA A 252 6.43 -6.58 10.50
N LEU A 253 7.13 -6.99 11.55
CA LEU A 253 8.24 -7.93 11.48
C LEU A 253 7.80 -9.39 11.22
N GLY A 254 6.51 -9.70 11.43
CA GLY A 254 5.98 -11.06 11.47
C GLY A 254 6.16 -11.75 12.82
N LEU A 255 6.32 -10.97 13.89
CA LEU A 255 6.46 -11.42 15.28
C LEU A 255 5.15 -11.20 16.07
N GLY A 256 4.02 -11.05 15.37
CA GLY A 256 2.71 -10.78 15.99
C GLY A 256 2.22 -11.90 16.92
N ASP A 257 2.57 -13.16 16.63
CA ASP A 257 2.20 -14.31 17.48
C ASP A 257 2.80 -14.28 18.89
N ALA A 258 3.87 -13.50 19.10
CA ALA A 258 4.50 -13.31 20.41
C ALA A 258 3.80 -12.26 21.28
N LEU A 259 2.91 -11.45 20.71
CA LEU A 259 2.17 -10.44 21.44
C LEU A 259 1.10 -11.10 22.35
N PRO A 260 0.98 -10.66 23.61
CA PRO A 260 -0.04 -11.18 24.51
C PRO A 260 -1.44 -10.65 24.15
N VAL A 261 -2.48 -11.31 24.66
CA VAL A 261 -3.89 -10.88 24.43
C VAL A 261 -4.11 -9.45 24.90
N SER A 262 -3.50 -9.04 26.03
CA SER A 262 -3.58 -7.69 26.57
C SER A 262 -3.03 -6.59 25.65
N ALA A 263 -2.24 -6.93 24.62
CA ALA A 263 -1.70 -5.96 23.67
C ALA A 263 -2.76 -5.39 22.72
N PHE A 264 -3.91 -6.06 22.59
CA PHE A 264 -4.92 -5.75 21.59
C PHE A 264 -6.15 -5.08 22.20
N PRO A 265 -6.75 -4.10 21.50
CA PRO A 265 -8.00 -3.49 21.92
C PRO A 265 -9.16 -4.51 21.76
N PRO A 266 -10.09 -4.59 22.72
CA PRO A 266 -11.14 -5.62 22.72
C PRO A 266 -12.18 -5.44 21.61
N ASP A 267 -12.32 -4.24 21.06
CA ASP A 267 -13.23 -3.89 19.98
C ASP A 267 -12.57 -3.91 18.59
N GLY A 268 -11.25 -4.16 18.53
CA GLY A 268 -10.50 -4.13 17.28
C GLY A 268 -10.33 -2.73 16.67
N THR A 269 -10.44 -1.65 17.45
CA THR A 269 -10.20 -0.29 16.95
C THR A 269 -8.71 0.04 16.92
N TYR A 270 -8.18 0.40 15.74
CA TYR A 270 -6.75 0.70 15.54
C TYR A 270 -6.50 2.18 15.20
N PRO A 271 -5.29 2.70 15.51
CA PRO A 271 -4.91 4.04 15.09
C PRO A 271 -4.83 4.14 13.56
N THR A 272 -5.13 5.34 13.06
CA THR A 272 -5.03 5.68 11.65
C THR A 272 -3.65 6.27 11.33
N GLY A 273 -3.25 6.30 10.06
CA GLY A 273 -2.04 6.98 9.58
C GLY A 273 -0.74 6.25 9.95
N THR A 274 -0.80 4.94 10.18
CA THR A 274 0.38 4.18 10.61
C THR A 274 1.31 3.79 9.46
N ALA A 275 0.83 3.84 8.21
CA ALA A 275 1.63 3.50 7.03
C ALA A 275 2.88 4.40 6.86
N ARG A 276 2.83 5.64 7.33
CA ARG A 276 3.95 6.61 7.26
C ARG A 276 5.22 6.15 7.97
N TYR A 277 5.09 5.28 8.97
CA TYR A 277 6.21 4.81 9.77
C TYR A 277 6.93 3.62 9.13
N GLU A 278 6.38 3.03 8.08
CA GLU A 278 6.88 1.76 7.56
C GLU A 278 8.13 1.92 6.68
N LYS A 279 8.14 2.91 5.77
CA LYS A 279 9.30 3.27 4.91
C LYS A 279 9.92 2.05 4.20
N ARG A 280 9.09 1.26 3.53
CA ARG A 280 9.39 -0.13 3.11
C ARG A 280 10.62 -0.29 2.19
N GLY A 281 10.99 0.72 1.42
CA GLY A 281 12.20 0.72 0.58
C GLY A 281 12.19 -0.32 -0.55
N ILE A 282 11.03 -0.62 -1.14
CA ILE A 282 10.85 -1.76 -2.06
C ILE A 282 11.21 -1.46 -3.53
N ALA A 283 11.34 -0.19 -3.91
CA ALA A 283 11.63 0.17 -5.30
C ALA A 283 13.12 0.02 -5.61
N GLU A 284 13.42 -0.51 -6.80
CA GLU A 284 14.78 -0.52 -7.36
C GLU A 284 15.13 0.86 -7.96
N PHE A 285 14.17 1.48 -8.62
CA PHE A 285 14.29 2.82 -9.20
C PHE A 285 13.19 3.74 -8.66
N VAL A 286 13.54 5.01 -8.44
CA VAL A 286 12.62 6.05 -7.97
C VAL A 286 12.69 7.26 -8.90
N PRO A 287 11.62 8.06 -9.02
CA PRO A 287 11.67 9.28 -9.81
C PRO A 287 12.55 10.34 -9.11
N THR A 288 13.32 11.09 -9.88
CA THR A 288 14.02 12.32 -9.48
C THR A 288 13.43 13.51 -10.21
N TRP A 289 13.45 14.68 -9.59
CA TRP A 289 12.82 15.89 -10.12
C TRP A 289 13.83 16.91 -10.63
N ASP A 290 13.58 17.45 -11.81
CA ASP A 290 14.30 18.57 -12.40
C ASP A 290 13.43 19.84 -12.35
N PRO A 291 13.70 20.76 -11.41
CA PRO A 291 12.97 22.00 -11.29
C PRO A 291 13.01 22.84 -12.56
N LYS A 292 14.12 22.86 -13.32
CA LYS A 292 14.31 23.77 -14.46
C LYS A 292 13.36 23.43 -15.62
N VAL A 293 13.08 22.15 -15.83
CA VAL A 293 12.17 21.65 -16.87
C VAL A 293 10.70 21.71 -16.43
N CYS A 294 10.44 21.59 -15.12
CA CYS A 294 9.09 21.44 -14.58
C CYS A 294 8.14 22.60 -14.90
N VAL A 295 6.92 22.29 -15.37
CA VAL A 295 5.86 23.27 -15.65
C VAL A 295 4.84 23.45 -14.51
N GLN A 296 5.08 22.84 -13.34
CA GLN A 296 4.24 22.94 -12.14
C GLN A 296 2.76 22.57 -12.38
N CYS A 297 2.49 21.56 -13.21
CA CYS A 297 1.13 21.15 -13.56
C CYS A 297 0.44 20.23 -12.55
N GLY A 298 1.20 19.60 -11.65
CA GLY A 298 0.64 18.74 -10.61
C GLY A 298 0.21 17.33 -11.04
N LYS A 299 0.25 16.99 -12.33
CA LYS A 299 -0.21 15.67 -12.83
C LYS A 299 0.55 14.49 -12.21
N CYS A 300 1.86 14.64 -12.03
CA CYS A 300 2.70 13.63 -11.38
C CYS A 300 2.28 13.34 -9.93
N VAL A 301 1.86 14.38 -9.21
CA VAL A 301 1.21 14.23 -7.91
C VAL A 301 -0.11 13.52 -8.15
N LEU A 302 -1.02 14.05 -8.96
CA LEU A 302 -2.38 13.51 -9.19
C LEU A 302 -2.40 11.98 -9.44
N VAL A 303 -1.56 11.48 -10.34
CA VAL A 303 -1.56 10.07 -10.74
C VAL A 303 -0.85 9.13 -9.77
N CYS A 304 -0.11 9.65 -8.79
CA CYS A 304 0.66 8.80 -7.89
C CYS A 304 -0.26 7.94 -7.01
N PRO A 305 -0.19 6.59 -7.13
CA PRO A 305 -1.08 5.71 -6.38
C PRO A 305 -0.70 5.56 -4.91
N HIS A 306 0.44 6.11 -4.48
CA HIS A 306 0.95 5.92 -3.12
C HIS A 306 1.21 7.23 -2.36
N ALA A 307 0.87 8.39 -2.94
CA ALA A 307 1.15 9.71 -2.36
C ALA A 307 2.63 9.97 -2.01
N VAL A 308 3.55 9.35 -2.75
CA VAL A 308 5.00 9.43 -2.52
C VAL A 308 5.65 10.65 -3.15
N ILE A 309 4.96 11.31 -4.08
CA ILE A 309 5.36 12.57 -4.70
C ILE A 309 4.34 13.63 -4.29
N ARG A 310 4.81 14.69 -3.65
CA ARG A 310 3.98 15.78 -3.10
C ARG A 310 4.56 17.13 -3.49
N ALA A 311 3.71 18.14 -3.50
CA ALA A 311 4.11 19.49 -3.83
C ALA A 311 3.50 20.49 -2.85
N LYS A 312 4.24 21.56 -2.57
CA LYS A 312 3.80 22.69 -1.74
C LYS A 312 4.18 23.99 -2.43
N VAL A 313 3.38 25.03 -2.19
CA VAL A 313 3.81 26.42 -2.37
C VAL A 313 4.01 27.01 -0.99
N VAL A 314 5.24 27.44 -0.70
CA VAL A 314 5.64 27.92 0.62
C VAL A 314 6.25 29.31 0.53
N PRO A 315 6.18 30.12 1.60
CA PRO A 315 6.95 31.37 1.68
C PRO A 315 8.45 31.12 1.54
N GLU A 316 9.19 32.08 1.00
CA GLU A 316 10.64 31.93 0.74
C GLU A 316 11.44 31.77 2.04
N GLU A 317 11.01 32.45 3.10
CA GLU A 317 11.56 32.35 4.44
C GLU A 317 11.41 30.95 5.05
N ALA A 318 10.40 30.17 4.63
CA ALA A 318 10.21 28.80 5.12
C ALA A 318 11.29 27.84 4.58
N LEU A 319 12.04 28.24 3.54
CA LEU A 319 13.18 27.48 3.03
C LEU A 319 14.48 27.78 3.78
N ALA A 320 14.46 28.63 4.80
CA ALA A 320 15.61 28.82 5.67
C ALA A 320 16.00 27.49 6.33
N GLY A 321 17.28 27.10 6.20
CA GLY A 321 17.78 25.83 6.73
C GLY A 321 17.48 24.61 5.86
N ALA A 322 17.03 24.80 4.61
CA ALA A 322 16.91 23.71 3.65
C ALA A 322 18.25 22.96 3.49
N PRO A 323 18.25 21.62 3.42
CA PRO A 323 19.44 20.84 3.13
C PRO A 323 20.09 21.28 1.81
N GLU A 324 21.41 21.08 1.69
CA GLU A 324 22.12 21.33 0.44
C GLU A 324 21.44 20.60 -0.74
N GLY A 325 21.27 21.31 -1.85
CA GLY A 325 20.63 20.78 -3.05
C GLY A 325 19.11 20.64 -2.98
N PHE A 326 18.44 21.07 -1.90
CA PHE A 326 16.97 20.97 -1.79
C PHE A 326 16.27 21.63 -2.99
N PRO A 327 15.52 20.88 -3.80
CA PRO A 327 15.01 21.39 -5.05
C PRO A 327 13.78 22.28 -4.82
N HIS A 328 13.80 23.48 -5.40
CA HIS A 328 12.66 24.40 -5.44
C HIS A 328 12.76 25.34 -6.66
N ARG A 329 11.68 26.09 -6.93
CA ARG A 329 11.66 27.18 -7.91
C ARG A 329 10.46 28.10 -7.67
N LYS A 330 10.54 29.35 -8.14
CA LYS A 330 9.43 30.32 -7.98
C LYS A 330 8.09 29.75 -8.45
N ALA A 331 7.07 29.93 -7.61
CA ALA A 331 5.71 29.49 -7.87
C ALA A 331 5.11 30.26 -9.05
N MET A 332 4.44 29.54 -9.96
CA MET A 332 3.77 30.10 -11.14
C MET A 332 2.25 30.19 -10.93
N TRP A 333 1.81 30.74 -9.80
CA TRP A 333 0.41 31.02 -9.48
C TRP A 333 0.15 32.54 -9.46
N LYS A 334 -1.07 32.96 -9.77
CA LYS A 334 -1.44 34.38 -9.68
C LYS A 334 -1.87 34.75 -8.26
N GLU A 335 -2.56 33.82 -7.60
CA GLU A 335 -3.18 33.99 -6.29
C GLU A 335 -2.28 33.53 -5.13
N LEU A 336 -1.16 32.87 -5.42
CA LEU A 336 -0.16 32.43 -4.45
C LEU A 336 1.20 33.03 -4.79
N SER A 337 1.95 33.45 -3.77
CA SER A 337 3.35 33.89 -3.86
C SER A 337 4.28 32.90 -3.14
N GLY A 338 5.57 32.96 -3.47
CA GLY A 338 6.61 32.15 -2.83
C GLY A 338 7.25 31.11 -3.76
N GLU A 339 7.67 30.00 -3.15
CA GLU A 339 8.47 28.95 -3.75
C GLU A 339 7.64 27.68 -3.92
N PHE A 340 7.67 27.12 -5.13
CA PHE A 340 7.15 25.79 -5.41
C PHE A 340 8.25 24.76 -5.17
N THR A 341 7.97 23.79 -4.31
CA THR A 341 8.82 22.61 -4.11
C THR A 341 8.02 21.35 -4.32
N LEU A 342 8.70 20.33 -4.85
CA LEU A 342 8.17 18.99 -5.05
C LEU A 342 9.18 18.00 -4.48
N ALA A 343 8.72 17.17 -3.55
CA ALA A 343 9.53 16.17 -2.89
C ALA A 343 8.99 14.76 -3.17
N ILE A 344 9.89 13.79 -3.12
CA ILE A 344 9.60 12.38 -3.39
C ILE A 344 10.14 11.55 -2.21
N SER A 345 9.30 10.72 -1.60
CA SER A 345 9.72 9.73 -0.59
C SER A 345 10.28 8.50 -1.31
N PRO A 346 11.62 8.28 -1.35
CA PRO A 346 12.19 7.14 -2.03
C PRO A 346 11.84 5.82 -1.32
N ASP A 347 11.67 5.84 0.00
CA ASP A 347 11.41 4.64 0.80
C ASP A 347 9.93 4.23 0.83
N ASP A 348 9.01 5.10 0.41
CA ASP A 348 7.61 4.72 0.21
C ASP A 348 7.29 4.45 -1.27
N CYS A 349 8.17 4.86 -2.19
CA CYS A 349 7.97 4.67 -3.62
C CYS A 349 7.96 3.18 -4.00
N THR A 350 7.07 2.83 -4.94
CA THR A 350 6.99 1.47 -5.51
C THR A 350 7.58 1.37 -6.92
N GLY A 351 8.19 2.44 -7.45
CA GLY A 351 8.84 2.44 -8.76
C GLY A 351 7.90 2.26 -9.97
N CYS A 352 6.60 2.56 -9.85
CA CYS A 352 5.61 2.28 -10.90
C CYS A 352 5.66 3.16 -12.16
N THR A 353 6.54 4.17 -12.18
CA THR A 353 6.78 5.11 -13.30
C THR A 353 5.61 5.97 -13.81
N LEU A 354 4.38 5.80 -13.31
CA LEU A 354 3.21 6.58 -13.75
C LEU A 354 3.43 8.11 -13.70
N CYS A 355 4.11 8.60 -12.66
CA CYS A 355 4.43 10.02 -12.53
C CYS A 355 5.38 10.54 -13.63
N VAL A 356 6.30 9.70 -14.10
CA VAL A 356 7.21 10.01 -15.21
C VAL A 356 6.46 9.94 -16.53
N GLU A 357 5.58 8.96 -16.71
CA GLU A 357 4.77 8.86 -17.93
C GLU A 357 3.77 10.00 -18.08
N ALA A 358 3.07 10.36 -17.01
CA ALA A 358 2.12 11.47 -17.00
C ALA A 358 2.78 12.86 -17.09
N CYS A 359 4.11 12.96 -16.93
CA CYS A 359 4.81 14.25 -16.98
C CYS A 359 4.81 14.84 -18.40
N PRO A 360 4.11 15.97 -18.64
CA PRO A 360 4.05 16.58 -19.98
C PRO A 360 5.30 17.40 -20.32
N ALA A 361 6.11 17.75 -19.32
CA ALA A 361 7.27 18.60 -19.49
C ALA A 361 8.48 17.82 -20.01
N LYS A 362 9.07 18.31 -21.09
CA LYS A 362 10.28 17.79 -21.73
C LYS A 362 11.33 18.88 -21.84
N ASP A 363 12.59 18.51 -21.72
CA ASP A 363 13.70 19.41 -21.95
C ASP A 363 13.73 19.87 -23.42
N LYS A 364 13.98 21.16 -23.66
CA LYS A 364 13.95 21.75 -25.01
C LYS A 364 15.12 21.29 -25.88
N THR A 365 16.25 20.97 -25.25
CA THR A 365 17.50 20.56 -25.93
C THR A 365 17.61 19.05 -26.06
N ASN A 366 17.05 18.28 -25.10
CA ASN A 366 16.99 16.83 -25.16
C ASN A 366 15.57 16.32 -24.81
N PRO A 367 14.69 16.11 -25.81
CA PRO A 367 13.32 15.64 -25.58
C PRO A 367 13.17 14.28 -24.89
N SER A 368 14.25 13.48 -24.79
CA SER A 368 14.24 12.23 -24.02
C SER A 368 14.28 12.45 -22.51
N ARG A 369 14.72 13.64 -22.06
CA ARG A 369 14.75 14.06 -20.66
C ARG A 369 13.45 14.78 -20.31
N LYS A 370 12.74 14.29 -19.30
CA LYS A 370 11.52 14.90 -18.75
C LYS A 370 11.84 15.69 -17.48
N ALA A 371 10.87 16.39 -16.92
CA ALA A 371 11.01 16.99 -15.59
C ALA A 371 11.07 15.95 -14.45
N LEU A 372 10.63 14.72 -14.70
CA LEU A 372 10.80 13.57 -13.81
C LEU A 372 11.49 12.45 -14.59
N ASN A 373 12.51 11.83 -14.01
CA ASN A 373 13.25 10.72 -14.62
C ASN A 373 13.52 9.64 -13.57
N MET A 374 13.66 8.38 -13.97
CA MET A 374 13.97 7.29 -13.03
C MET A 374 15.48 7.26 -12.74
N ALA A 375 15.85 7.08 -11.48
CA ALA A 375 17.23 6.87 -11.04
C ALA A 375 17.33 5.65 -10.09
N PRO A 376 18.48 4.96 -10.03
CA PRO A 376 18.70 3.88 -9.07
C PRO A 376 18.48 4.38 -7.63
N ARG A 377 17.57 3.75 -6.89
CA ARG A 377 17.17 4.23 -5.56
C ARG A 377 18.35 4.33 -4.60
N LEU A 378 19.25 3.34 -4.60
CA LEU A 378 20.37 3.28 -3.66
C LEU A 378 21.37 4.44 -3.84
N GLU A 379 21.45 5.03 -5.04
CA GLU A 379 22.35 6.16 -5.32
C GLU A 379 21.78 7.49 -4.81
N VAL A 380 20.44 7.62 -4.75
CA VAL A 380 19.76 8.89 -4.45
C VAL A 380 19.01 8.89 -3.12
N ARG A 381 18.81 7.72 -2.48
CA ARG A 381 17.91 7.58 -1.31
C ARG A 381 18.28 8.47 -0.14
N GLU A 382 19.57 8.60 0.19
CA GLU A 382 20.01 9.32 1.40
C GLU A 382 19.78 10.82 1.26
N GLU A 383 20.10 11.40 0.11
CA GLU A 383 19.82 12.80 -0.20
C GLU A 383 18.32 13.06 -0.25
N MET A 384 17.56 12.23 -0.99
CA MET A 384 16.13 12.40 -1.15
C MET A 384 15.36 12.22 0.15
N ASN A 385 15.79 11.34 1.06
CA ASN A 385 15.19 11.21 2.39
C ASN A 385 15.37 12.49 3.21
N ARG A 386 16.57 13.09 3.20
CA ARG A 386 16.79 14.40 3.86
C ARG A 386 15.91 15.50 3.28
N HIS A 387 15.74 15.52 1.95
CA HIS A 387 14.83 16.47 1.28
C HIS A 387 13.37 16.20 1.66
N TRP A 388 12.96 14.94 1.72
CA TRP A 388 11.62 14.54 2.11
C TRP A 388 11.28 14.95 3.55
N ASP A 389 12.18 14.72 4.50
CA ASP A 389 12.00 15.09 5.91
C ASP A 389 11.89 16.60 6.07
N PHE A 390 12.75 17.36 5.37
CA PHE A 390 12.64 18.82 5.33
C PHE A 390 11.31 19.26 4.72
N PHE A 391 10.87 18.66 3.61
CA PHE A 391 9.59 18.96 2.97
C PHE A 391 8.39 18.72 3.91
N LEU A 392 8.42 17.66 4.73
CA LEU A 392 7.38 17.40 5.72
C LEU A 392 7.35 18.47 6.82
N SER A 393 8.50 19.05 7.17
CA SER A 393 8.58 20.15 8.16
C SER A 393 7.97 21.47 7.67
N LEU A 394 7.92 21.69 6.34
CA LEU A 394 7.39 22.91 5.75
C LEU A 394 5.89 23.13 6.05
N PRO A 395 5.42 24.39 6.10
CA PRO A 395 3.99 24.68 6.21
C PRO A 395 3.22 24.07 5.03
N GLU A 396 1.96 23.70 5.27
CA GLU A 396 1.08 23.25 4.18
C GLU A 396 0.65 24.46 3.35
N THR A 397 0.36 24.24 2.06
CA THR A 397 -0.18 25.30 1.20
C THR A 397 -1.57 25.69 1.74
N PRO A 398 -1.85 26.97 2.01
CA PRO A 398 -3.16 27.39 2.48
C PRO A 398 -4.25 26.97 1.50
N ARG A 399 -5.34 26.38 2.02
CA ARG A 399 -6.52 26.05 1.20
C ARG A 399 -7.17 27.32 0.63
N ALA A 400 -7.09 28.43 1.37
CA ALA A 400 -7.54 29.74 0.91
C ALA A 400 -6.71 30.20 -0.29
N GLY A 401 -7.37 30.63 -1.36
CA GLY A 401 -6.73 31.04 -2.62
C GLY A 401 -6.59 29.92 -3.66
N LEU A 402 -6.82 28.65 -3.29
CA LEU A 402 -6.83 27.53 -4.23
C LEU A 402 -8.18 27.41 -4.96
N LYS A 403 -8.12 27.21 -6.28
CA LYS A 403 -9.24 26.90 -7.15
C LYS A 403 -9.43 25.39 -7.24
N LEU A 404 -10.17 24.84 -6.29
CA LEU A 404 -10.33 23.39 -6.12
C LEU A 404 -10.94 22.64 -7.31
N HIS A 405 -11.53 23.35 -8.29
CA HIS A 405 -11.99 22.76 -9.54
C HIS A 405 -10.86 22.51 -10.57
N THR A 406 -9.62 22.90 -10.25
CA THR A 406 -8.46 22.76 -11.14
C THR A 406 -7.48 21.70 -10.63
N VAL A 407 -6.99 20.87 -11.54
CA VAL A 407 -6.00 19.82 -11.25
C VAL A 407 -4.70 20.38 -10.67
N LYS A 408 -4.34 21.61 -11.08
CA LYS A 408 -3.14 22.34 -10.64
C LYS A 408 -3.29 22.96 -9.24
N ASP A 409 -4.46 23.00 -8.63
CA ASP A 409 -4.56 23.50 -7.25
C ASP A 409 -4.82 22.36 -6.25
N VAL A 410 -5.59 21.35 -6.65
CA VAL A 410 -5.95 20.23 -5.77
C VAL A 410 -4.74 19.41 -5.30
N GLN A 411 -3.70 19.30 -6.12
CA GLN A 411 -2.49 18.57 -5.75
C GLN A 411 -1.63 19.28 -4.69
N LEU A 412 -1.86 20.57 -4.43
CA LEU A 412 -1.20 21.30 -3.34
C LEU A 412 -1.85 21.03 -1.98
N LEU A 413 -3.02 20.38 -1.97
CA LEU A 413 -3.67 19.93 -0.74
C LEU A 413 -2.94 18.74 -0.15
N GLU A 414 -2.85 18.72 1.17
CA GLU A 414 -2.32 17.60 1.94
C GLU A 414 -3.13 16.32 1.65
N PRO A 415 -2.50 15.22 1.20
CA PRO A 415 -3.17 13.93 1.05
C PRO A 415 -3.31 13.24 2.41
N LEU A 416 -4.54 12.86 2.77
CA LEU A 416 -4.84 12.08 3.98
C LEU A 416 -5.07 10.59 3.70
N PHE A 417 -4.64 10.12 2.53
CA PHE A 417 -4.54 8.71 2.16
C PHE A 417 -3.17 8.47 1.55
N GLU A 418 -2.24 7.94 2.34
CA GLU A 418 -0.82 7.87 1.99
C GLU A 418 -0.24 6.47 2.20
N PHE A 419 0.67 6.08 1.29
CA PHE A 419 1.44 4.83 1.36
C PHE A 419 0.61 3.54 1.53
N PRO A 420 -0.53 3.37 0.82
CA PRO A 420 -1.35 2.16 0.91
C PRO A 420 -0.59 0.91 0.46
N GLY A 421 -0.96 -0.25 1.01
CA GLY A 421 -0.44 -1.57 0.61
C GLY A 421 -0.87 -2.06 -0.79
N ALA A 422 -1.23 -1.15 -1.69
CA ALA A 422 -1.75 -1.42 -3.03
C ALA A 422 -0.65 -1.80 -4.03
N CYS A 423 -1.05 -2.32 -5.19
CA CYS A 423 -0.14 -2.66 -6.28
C CYS A 423 0.69 -1.45 -6.75
N ALA A 424 1.93 -1.66 -7.19
CA ALA A 424 2.66 -0.66 -7.96
C ALA A 424 1.84 -0.27 -9.21
N GLY A 425 1.48 1.01 -9.32
CA GLY A 425 0.65 1.50 -10.41
C GLY A 425 -0.84 1.23 -10.26
N CYS A 426 -1.36 0.94 -9.06
CA CYS A 426 -2.79 0.65 -8.85
C CYS A 426 -3.72 1.78 -9.35
N GLY A 427 -4.76 1.44 -10.12
CA GLY A 427 -5.72 2.41 -10.63
C GLY A 427 -6.79 2.89 -9.63
N GLU A 428 -6.92 2.24 -8.47
CA GLU A 428 -7.95 2.59 -7.49
C GLU A 428 -7.52 3.75 -6.57
N THR A 429 -6.29 3.70 -6.05
CA THR A 429 -5.82 4.57 -4.97
C THR A 429 -5.67 6.05 -5.33
N PRO A 430 -5.38 6.47 -6.59
CA PRO A 430 -5.39 7.89 -6.94
C PRO A 430 -6.74 8.57 -6.67
N TYR A 431 -7.86 7.85 -6.84
CA TYR A 431 -9.20 8.37 -6.55
C TYR A 431 -9.43 8.54 -5.04
N LEU A 432 -8.99 7.59 -4.20
CA LEU A 432 -9.11 7.70 -2.75
C LEU A 432 -8.20 8.79 -2.18
N ARG A 433 -7.03 8.99 -2.78
CA ARG A 433 -6.18 10.12 -2.42
C ARG A 433 -6.84 11.44 -2.77
N LEU A 434 -7.38 11.58 -3.98
CA LEU A 434 -8.14 12.76 -4.37
C LEU A 434 -9.31 13.04 -3.41
N LEU A 435 -10.07 11.99 -3.06
CA LEU A 435 -11.15 12.07 -2.08
C LEU A 435 -10.65 12.62 -0.73
N SER A 436 -9.53 12.09 -0.23
CA SER A 436 -8.93 12.50 1.04
C SER A 436 -8.42 13.96 1.00
N GLN A 437 -7.88 14.42 -0.13
CA GLN A 437 -7.39 15.79 -0.29
C GLN A 437 -8.55 16.79 -0.29
N LEU A 438 -9.65 16.46 -0.97
CA LEU A 438 -10.79 17.36 -1.11
C LEU A 438 -11.59 17.48 0.19
N PHE A 439 -11.83 16.37 0.90
CA PHE A 439 -12.82 16.31 1.99
C PHE A 439 -12.31 15.64 3.28
N GLY A 440 -11.04 15.23 3.34
CA GLY A 440 -10.53 14.32 4.37
C GLY A 440 -10.65 14.80 5.82
N ASP A 441 -10.70 16.11 6.05
CA ASP A 441 -10.82 16.72 7.39
C ASP A 441 -12.22 16.57 8.02
N ARG A 442 -13.20 16.04 7.26
CA ARG A 442 -14.58 15.77 7.68
C ARG A 442 -15.16 14.49 7.05
N LEU A 443 -14.29 13.63 6.53
CA LEU A 443 -14.65 12.44 5.77
C LEU A 443 -14.97 11.26 6.68
N ILE A 444 -16.06 10.56 6.39
CA ILE A 444 -16.38 9.26 6.95
C ILE A 444 -16.50 8.26 5.80
N VAL A 445 -15.76 7.16 5.87
CA VAL A 445 -15.70 6.14 4.83
C VAL A 445 -16.29 4.82 5.35
N ALA A 446 -17.40 4.41 4.73
CA ALA A 446 -17.88 3.03 4.78
C ALA A 446 -17.28 2.28 3.59
N ASN A 447 -16.39 1.31 3.86
CA ASN A 447 -15.66 0.61 2.81
C ASN A 447 -16.11 -0.85 2.70
N ALA A 448 -16.51 -1.28 1.51
CA ALA A 448 -16.85 -2.68 1.25
C ALA A 448 -15.60 -3.55 1.29
N THR A 449 -15.75 -4.82 1.66
CA THR A 449 -14.64 -5.78 1.58
C THR A 449 -14.20 -5.98 0.11
N GLY A 450 -12.89 -5.95 -0.13
CA GLY A 450 -12.30 -5.94 -1.47
C GLY A 450 -10.90 -5.32 -1.46
N CYS A 451 -10.34 -5.00 -2.63
CA CYS A 451 -9.01 -4.37 -2.71
C CYS A 451 -8.90 -3.16 -1.79
N SER A 452 -9.90 -2.28 -1.84
CA SER A 452 -9.97 -1.03 -1.07
C SER A 452 -9.93 -1.24 0.43
N SER A 453 -10.56 -2.29 0.95
CA SER A 453 -10.41 -2.66 2.37
C SER A 453 -9.03 -3.24 2.69
N ILE A 454 -8.43 -4.01 1.79
CA ILE A 454 -7.13 -4.65 2.03
C ILE A 454 -6.02 -3.60 2.06
N TYR A 455 -5.87 -2.78 1.03
CA TYR A 455 -4.83 -1.75 1.07
C TYR A 455 -5.22 -0.55 1.94
N GLY A 456 -6.50 -0.40 2.30
CA GLY A 456 -7.05 0.71 3.09
C GLY A 456 -7.13 0.47 4.59
N GLY A 457 -7.05 -0.78 5.06
CA GLY A 457 -7.24 -1.09 6.48
C GLY A 457 -6.60 -2.40 6.95
N ASN A 458 -5.68 -3.00 6.19
CA ASN A 458 -5.00 -4.21 6.63
C ASN A 458 -3.84 -3.91 7.60
N LEU A 459 -4.00 -4.39 8.84
CA LEU A 459 -3.01 -4.29 9.90
C LEU A 459 -1.68 -4.95 9.50
N PRO A 460 -0.53 -4.40 9.94
CA PRO A 460 -0.37 -3.35 10.95
C PRO A 460 -0.45 -1.91 10.41
N THR A 461 -0.69 -1.72 9.11
CA THR A 461 -0.56 -0.41 8.47
C THR A 461 -1.87 0.12 7.92
N THR A 462 -2.22 1.36 8.28
CA THR A 462 -3.38 2.07 7.76
C THR A 462 -2.93 3.34 7.02
N PRO A 463 -3.38 3.56 5.77
CA PRO A 463 -3.01 4.73 4.97
C PRO A 463 -3.80 6.00 5.28
N TRP A 464 -4.92 5.89 6.00
CA TRP A 464 -5.79 7.02 6.33
C TRP A 464 -5.13 7.92 7.37
N SER A 465 -4.54 9.04 6.96
CA SER A 465 -3.77 9.91 7.84
C SER A 465 -4.62 11.01 8.49
N LYS A 466 -3.97 11.87 9.27
CA LYS A 466 -4.56 13.05 9.89
C LYS A 466 -3.73 14.28 9.53
N ASN A 467 -4.41 15.41 9.37
CA ASN A 467 -3.75 16.69 9.18
C ASN A 467 -3.10 17.19 10.48
N LYS A 468 -2.45 18.37 10.43
CA LYS A 468 -1.76 18.98 11.59
C LYS A 468 -2.69 19.28 12.77
N GLU A 469 -3.99 19.46 12.55
CA GLU A 469 -4.98 19.65 13.61
C GLU A 469 -5.56 18.33 14.15
N GLY A 470 -5.01 17.18 13.74
CA GLY A 470 -5.44 15.85 14.19
C GLY A 470 -6.74 15.35 13.54
N ARG A 471 -7.23 16.04 12.50
CA ARG A 471 -8.46 15.69 11.76
C ARG A 471 -8.12 14.83 10.56
N GLY A 472 -8.91 13.80 10.31
CA GLY A 472 -8.73 12.94 9.14
C GLY A 472 -9.90 11.98 8.95
N PRO A 473 -9.85 11.16 7.89
CA PRO A 473 -10.95 10.25 7.57
C PRO A 473 -11.20 9.25 8.69
N ALA A 474 -12.45 9.16 9.14
CA ALA A 474 -12.92 8.02 9.93
C ALA A 474 -13.25 6.88 8.97
N TRP A 475 -12.60 5.74 9.10
CA TRP A 475 -12.73 4.62 8.17
C TRP A 475 -13.22 3.36 8.89
N ALA A 476 -14.16 2.65 8.26
CA ALA A 476 -14.60 1.35 8.73
C ALA A 476 -14.95 0.42 7.57
N ASN A 477 -14.69 -0.88 7.74
CA ASN A 477 -15.18 -1.95 6.89
C ASN A 477 -16.11 -2.84 7.74
N SER A 478 -17.38 -2.93 7.34
CA SER A 478 -18.32 -3.89 7.90
C SER A 478 -18.14 -5.24 7.19
N LEU A 479 -18.95 -5.54 6.17
CA LEU A 479 -18.86 -6.75 5.37
C LEU A 479 -18.71 -6.44 3.88
N PHE A 480 -18.79 -7.49 3.05
CA PHE A 480 -18.71 -7.35 1.61
C PHE A 480 -20.06 -6.90 1.04
N GLU A 481 -21.15 -7.42 1.59
CA GLU A 481 -22.52 -7.33 1.09
C GLU A 481 -23.31 -6.11 1.58
N ASP A 482 -22.97 -5.56 2.76
CA ASP A 482 -23.80 -4.60 3.50
C ASP A 482 -23.30 -3.14 3.44
N ASN A 483 -22.27 -2.87 2.64
CA ASN A 483 -21.54 -1.61 2.74
C ASN A 483 -22.39 -0.36 2.44
N ALA A 484 -23.39 -0.48 1.57
CA ALA A 484 -24.27 0.65 1.26
C ALA A 484 -25.11 1.02 2.48
N GLU A 485 -25.74 0.01 3.08
CA GLU A 485 -26.58 0.07 4.25
C GLU A 485 -25.77 0.52 5.47
N PHE A 486 -24.53 0.06 5.58
CA PHE A 486 -23.60 0.48 6.61
C PHE A 486 -23.32 1.99 6.55
N GLY A 487 -22.99 2.52 5.36
CA GLY A 487 -22.83 3.96 5.16
C GLY A 487 -24.11 4.77 5.35
N LEU A 488 -25.27 4.23 4.95
CA LEU A 488 -26.56 4.84 5.26
C LEU A 488 -26.78 4.92 6.77
N GLY A 489 -26.46 3.88 7.53
CA GLY A 489 -26.51 3.87 8.99
C GLY A 489 -25.65 4.98 9.61
N MET A 490 -24.43 5.20 9.10
CA MET A 490 -23.57 6.30 9.54
C MET A 490 -24.21 7.67 9.28
N ARG A 491 -24.79 7.88 8.10
CA ARG A 491 -25.50 9.12 7.73
C ARG A 491 -26.69 9.37 8.67
N LEU A 492 -27.55 8.37 8.86
CA LEU A 492 -28.71 8.46 9.75
C LEU A 492 -28.30 8.77 11.21
N ALA A 493 -27.24 8.14 11.70
CA ALA A 493 -26.71 8.43 13.04
C ALA A 493 -26.23 9.87 13.18
N LEU A 494 -25.51 10.40 12.18
CA LEU A 494 -25.09 11.80 12.16
C LEU A 494 -26.29 12.77 12.10
N ASP A 495 -27.29 12.48 11.26
CA ASP A 495 -28.50 13.31 11.17
C ASP A 495 -29.22 13.37 12.50
N LYS A 496 -29.38 12.21 13.16
CA LYS A 496 -30.07 12.15 14.45
C LYS A 496 -29.30 12.86 15.55
N LYS A 497 -27.97 12.74 15.58
CA LYS A 497 -27.12 13.49 16.51
C LYS A 497 -27.24 15.00 16.29
N ALA A 498 -27.23 15.45 15.03
CA ALA A 498 -27.39 16.87 14.70
C ALA A 498 -28.78 17.41 15.05
N GLU A 499 -29.84 16.63 14.80
CA GLU A 499 -31.22 16.94 15.21
C GLU A 499 -31.30 17.08 16.74
N TYR A 500 -30.73 16.12 17.48
CA TYR A 500 -30.71 16.15 18.94
C TYR A 500 -29.94 17.37 19.47
N ALA A 501 -28.77 17.67 18.91
CA ALA A 501 -28.01 18.87 19.25
C ALA A 501 -28.85 20.15 19.04
N ARG A 502 -29.51 20.29 17.89
CA ARG A 502 -30.38 21.44 17.57
C ARG A 502 -31.59 21.54 18.50
N LYS A 503 -32.12 20.42 18.98
CA LYS A 503 -33.21 20.40 19.97
C LYS A 503 -32.76 20.92 21.34
N LEU A 504 -31.51 20.64 21.74
CA LEU A 504 -30.97 21.07 23.03
C LEU A 504 -30.52 22.54 23.04
N LEU A 505 -30.00 23.04 21.92
CA LEU A 505 -29.42 24.39 21.79
C LEU A 505 -30.30 25.53 22.37
N PRO A 506 -31.62 25.61 22.12
CA PRO A 506 -32.47 26.67 22.66
C PRO A 506 -32.50 26.74 24.19
N GLY A 507 -32.27 25.61 24.89
CA GLY A 507 -32.21 25.55 26.35
C GLY A 507 -31.01 26.26 26.96
N PHE A 508 -30.01 26.62 26.16
CA PHE A 508 -28.79 27.30 26.58
C PHE A 508 -28.69 28.74 26.06
N ARG A 509 -29.82 29.34 25.65
CA ARG A 509 -29.87 30.70 25.08
C ARG A 509 -29.15 31.74 25.92
N GLU A 510 -29.35 31.75 27.24
CA GLU A 510 -28.72 32.73 28.14
C GLU A 510 -27.19 32.60 28.18
N VAL A 511 -26.68 31.38 28.02
CA VAL A 511 -25.24 31.08 28.05
C VAL A 511 -24.60 31.33 26.68
N LEU A 512 -25.27 30.94 25.60
CA LEU A 512 -24.75 31.04 24.23
C LEU A 512 -24.94 32.44 23.63
N GLY A 513 -25.92 33.19 24.10
CA GLY A 513 -26.35 34.43 23.46
C GLY A 513 -27.06 34.18 22.12
N GLU A 514 -27.87 35.16 21.70
CA GLU A 514 -28.73 35.05 20.51
C GLU A 514 -27.94 34.84 19.21
N GLU A 515 -26.80 35.50 19.06
CA GLU A 515 -26.03 35.48 17.81
C GLU A 515 -25.40 34.11 17.52
N LEU A 516 -24.71 33.53 18.51
CA LEU A 516 -24.11 32.20 18.38
C LEU A 516 -25.19 31.13 18.25
N LEU A 517 -26.28 31.24 19.01
CA LEU A 517 -27.42 30.32 18.91
C LEU A 517 -28.01 30.33 17.49
N ALA A 518 -28.25 31.51 16.92
CA ALA A 518 -28.78 31.65 15.57
C ALA A 518 -27.84 31.03 14.53
N ARG A 519 -26.52 31.27 14.65
CA ARG A 519 -25.54 30.64 13.76
C ARG A 519 -25.53 29.13 13.88
N LEU A 520 -25.53 28.57 15.09
CA LEU A 520 -25.53 27.12 15.33
C LEU A 520 -26.80 26.42 14.82
N LEU A 521 -27.95 27.08 14.85
CA LEU A 521 -29.22 26.52 14.34
C LEU A 521 -29.32 26.56 12.81
N LYS A 522 -28.65 27.50 12.14
CA LYS A 522 -28.62 27.58 10.67
C LYS A 522 -27.95 26.33 10.07
N PRO A 523 -28.52 25.65 9.07
CA PRO A 523 -27.80 24.67 8.26
C PRO A 523 -26.64 25.32 7.50
N VAL A 524 -25.52 24.62 7.35
CA VAL A 524 -24.32 25.14 6.68
C VAL A 524 -23.83 24.17 5.59
N GLY A 525 -23.33 24.73 4.50
CA GLY A 525 -22.74 23.98 3.40
C GLY A 525 -21.23 23.72 3.58
N PRO A 526 -20.58 23.08 2.59
CA PRO A 526 -19.14 22.77 2.62
C PRO A 526 -18.23 23.99 2.79
N GLU A 527 -18.61 25.17 2.30
CA GLU A 527 -17.81 26.40 2.37
C GLU A 527 -17.81 27.05 3.77
N GLU A 528 -18.81 26.75 4.59
CA GLU A 528 -19.02 27.32 5.93
C GLU A 528 -18.48 26.41 7.05
N VAL A 529 -17.80 25.31 6.71
CA VAL A 529 -17.32 24.30 7.68
C VAL A 529 -16.37 24.89 8.71
N GLU A 530 -15.43 25.75 8.31
CA GLU A 530 -14.46 26.31 9.25
C GLU A 530 -15.10 27.32 10.21
N ALA A 531 -16.02 28.15 9.72
CA ALA A 531 -16.82 29.03 10.58
C ALA A 531 -17.67 28.21 11.57
N ARG A 532 -18.29 27.11 11.11
CA ARG A 532 -19.05 26.21 11.98
C ARG A 532 -18.18 25.57 13.06
N ARG A 533 -16.92 25.23 12.76
CA ARG A 533 -16.00 24.69 13.77
C ARG A 533 -15.69 25.71 14.86
N GLN A 534 -15.51 26.97 14.50
CA GLN A 534 -15.33 28.06 15.47
C GLN A 534 -16.56 28.22 16.37
N ASP A 535 -17.77 28.16 15.78
CA ASP A 535 -19.02 28.20 16.56
C ASP A 535 -19.15 27.01 17.51
N VAL A 536 -18.78 25.79 17.08
CA VAL A 536 -18.80 24.58 17.93
C VAL A 536 -17.72 24.65 19.02
N ALA A 537 -16.55 25.21 18.74
CA ALA A 537 -15.52 25.43 19.76
C ALA A 537 -16.02 26.38 20.85
N LEU A 538 -16.66 27.49 20.47
CA LEU A 538 -17.25 28.45 21.41
C LEU A 538 -18.43 27.85 22.19
N LEU A 539 -19.25 27.01 21.56
CA LEU A 539 -20.27 26.21 22.23
C LEU A 539 -19.65 25.34 23.33
N ARG A 540 -18.55 24.64 23.02
CA ARG A 540 -17.84 23.78 23.98
C ARG A 540 -17.25 24.57 25.14
N GLU A 541 -16.62 25.70 24.85
CA GLU A 541 -16.06 26.61 25.85
C GLU A 541 -17.14 27.08 26.84
N ARG A 542 -18.28 27.56 26.34
CA ARG A 542 -19.34 28.13 27.18
C ARG A 542 -20.12 27.11 28.00
N LEU A 543 -20.19 25.86 27.54
CA LEU A 543 -20.92 24.79 28.23
C LEU A 543 -20.03 23.90 29.10
N GLY A 544 -18.71 23.89 28.90
CA GLY A 544 -17.78 22.92 29.49
C GLY A 544 -17.71 22.88 31.02
N GLY A 545 -18.18 23.92 31.70
CA GLY A 545 -18.22 23.99 33.17
C GLY A 545 -19.61 23.84 33.79
N LEU A 546 -20.66 23.59 32.99
CA LEU A 546 -22.02 23.50 33.50
C LEU A 546 -22.34 22.10 34.03
N GLU A 547 -22.84 22.02 35.26
CA GLU A 547 -23.36 20.78 35.86
C GLU A 547 -24.82 20.50 35.41
N ASP A 548 -25.12 20.72 34.14
CA ASP A 548 -26.42 20.38 33.53
C ASP A 548 -26.28 19.09 32.69
N PRO A 549 -27.05 18.03 32.96
CA PRO A 549 -27.04 16.81 32.15
C PRO A 549 -27.31 17.08 30.65
N ARG A 550 -28.14 18.08 30.33
CA ARG A 550 -28.42 18.48 28.94
C ARG A 550 -27.21 19.12 28.28
N ALA A 551 -26.34 19.79 29.05
CA ALA A 551 -25.11 20.38 28.53
C ALA A 551 -24.12 19.27 28.19
N ARG A 552 -23.97 18.27 29.07
CA ARG A 552 -23.19 17.06 28.79
C ARG A 552 -23.65 16.34 27.53
N ASP A 553 -24.96 16.13 27.39
CA ASP A 553 -25.56 15.51 26.20
C ASP A 553 -25.25 16.31 24.94
N LEU A 554 -25.44 17.63 24.98
CA LEU A 554 -25.14 18.52 23.85
C LEU A 554 -23.64 18.47 23.48
N LEU A 555 -22.74 18.50 24.47
CA LEU A 555 -21.30 18.38 24.25
C LEU A 555 -20.88 17.05 23.62
N ALA A 556 -21.61 15.96 23.91
CA ALA A 556 -21.35 14.64 23.33
C ALA A 556 -21.76 14.53 21.86
N VAL A 557 -22.72 15.34 21.40
CA VAL A 557 -23.21 15.34 20.01
C VAL A 557 -22.86 16.61 19.22
N ALA A 558 -22.19 17.58 19.82
CA ALA A 558 -21.92 18.90 19.24
C ALA A 558 -21.19 18.83 17.88
N ASP A 559 -20.29 17.86 17.70
CA ASP A 559 -19.55 17.72 16.44
C ASP A 559 -20.47 17.38 15.26
N ALA A 560 -21.64 16.77 15.50
CA ALA A 560 -22.62 16.51 14.45
C ALA A 560 -23.23 17.80 13.86
N LEU A 561 -23.03 18.96 14.50
CA LEU A 561 -23.38 20.26 13.94
C LEU A 561 -22.42 20.70 12.82
N ILE A 562 -21.23 20.08 12.72
CA ILE A 562 -20.29 20.24 11.63
C ILE A 562 -20.73 19.32 10.48
N PRO A 563 -20.88 19.82 9.24
CA PRO A 563 -21.22 18.97 8.10
C PRO A 563 -20.15 17.89 7.86
N HIS A 564 -20.52 16.62 8.01
CA HIS A 564 -19.66 15.48 7.67
C HIS A 564 -19.98 14.96 6.26
N SER A 565 -18.94 14.48 5.57
CA SER A 565 -19.06 13.87 4.24
C SER A 565 -19.04 12.35 4.38
N VAL A 566 -20.17 11.68 4.10
CA VAL A 566 -20.26 10.22 4.17
C VAL A 566 -20.06 9.61 2.79
N TRP A 567 -18.96 8.89 2.62
CA TRP A 567 -18.60 8.19 1.39
C TRP A 567 -18.65 6.68 1.58
N ILE A 568 -19.31 6.01 0.64
CA ILE A 568 -19.46 4.57 0.54
C ILE A 568 -18.55 4.11 -0.59
N VAL A 569 -17.45 3.46 -0.24
CA VAL A 569 -16.39 3.06 -1.17
C VAL A 569 -16.42 1.55 -1.38
N GLY A 570 -16.35 1.08 -2.61
CA GLY A 570 -16.20 -0.35 -2.89
C GLY A 570 -15.85 -0.65 -4.33
N GLY A 571 -15.47 -1.90 -4.60
CA GLY A 571 -15.15 -2.37 -5.95
C GLY A 571 -16.39 -2.75 -6.75
N ASP A 572 -16.19 -3.09 -8.03
CA ASP A 572 -17.27 -3.52 -8.92
C ASP A 572 -18.00 -4.78 -8.42
N GLY A 573 -17.30 -5.74 -7.84
CA GLY A 573 -17.93 -6.95 -7.30
C GLY A 573 -18.89 -6.70 -6.13
N TRP A 574 -18.69 -5.62 -5.37
CA TRP A 574 -19.69 -5.21 -4.39
C TRP A 574 -20.88 -4.55 -5.09
N ALA A 575 -20.63 -3.48 -5.86
CA ALA A 575 -21.68 -2.61 -6.38
C ALA A 575 -22.55 -3.25 -7.46
N TYR A 576 -21.96 -4.13 -8.29
CA TYR A 576 -22.68 -4.74 -9.41
C TYR A 576 -23.33 -6.07 -9.02
N ASP A 577 -22.72 -6.80 -8.07
CA ASP A 577 -23.09 -8.15 -7.69
C ASP A 577 -23.69 -8.25 -6.28
N ILE A 578 -22.88 -8.52 -5.25
CA ILE A 578 -23.37 -8.99 -3.95
C ILE A 578 -24.09 -7.89 -3.15
N GLY A 579 -23.60 -6.66 -3.19
CA GLY A 579 -24.17 -5.52 -2.48
C GLY A 579 -25.08 -4.65 -3.34
N TYR A 580 -25.41 -5.08 -4.57
CA TYR A 580 -26.22 -4.26 -5.47
C TYR A 580 -27.62 -3.98 -4.92
N GLY A 581 -28.27 -4.96 -4.27
CA GLY A 581 -29.61 -4.76 -3.70
C GLY A 581 -29.61 -3.69 -2.61
N GLY A 582 -28.60 -3.70 -1.74
CA GLY A 582 -28.37 -2.66 -0.74
C GLY A 582 -28.07 -1.30 -1.35
N LEU A 583 -27.15 -1.27 -2.33
CA LEU A 583 -26.79 -0.05 -3.06
C LEU A 583 -28.00 0.60 -3.74
N ASP A 584 -28.81 -0.20 -4.44
CA ASP A 584 -30.04 0.24 -5.08
C ASP A 584 -31.01 0.89 -4.08
N HIS A 585 -31.25 0.23 -2.95
CA HIS A 585 -32.09 0.77 -1.88
C HIS A 585 -31.56 2.10 -1.33
N VAL A 586 -30.26 2.18 -1.05
CA VAL A 586 -29.64 3.40 -0.51
C VAL A 586 -29.70 4.55 -1.51
N LEU A 587 -29.44 4.30 -2.80
CA LEU A 587 -29.57 5.31 -3.84
C LEU A 587 -31.03 5.76 -4.01
N SER A 588 -32.01 4.88 -3.81
CA SER A 588 -33.44 5.23 -3.89
C SER A 588 -33.94 6.08 -2.70
N SER A 589 -33.20 6.10 -1.58
CA SER A 589 -33.67 6.66 -0.30
C SER A 589 -33.71 8.19 -0.24
N GLY A 590 -33.02 8.88 -1.16
CA GLY A 590 -32.80 10.33 -1.08
C GLY A 590 -31.81 10.77 0.00
N ALA A 591 -31.22 9.87 0.78
CA ALA A 591 -30.23 10.21 1.80
C ALA A 591 -28.99 10.87 1.19
N ASN A 592 -28.42 11.86 1.89
CA ASN A 592 -27.21 12.55 1.44
C ASN A 592 -25.95 11.71 1.72
N VAL A 593 -25.72 10.72 0.87
CA VAL A 593 -24.53 9.84 0.86
C VAL A 593 -23.88 9.86 -0.52
N LYS A 594 -22.56 9.66 -0.55
CA LYS A 594 -21.77 9.61 -1.79
C LYS A 594 -21.24 8.22 -1.98
N VAL A 595 -21.36 7.66 -3.17
CA VAL A 595 -20.88 6.32 -3.50
C VAL A 595 -19.75 6.44 -4.51
N LEU A 596 -18.61 5.82 -4.20
CA LEU A 596 -17.48 5.68 -5.11
C LEU A 596 -17.25 4.20 -5.43
N VAL A 597 -17.60 3.82 -6.65
CA VAL A 597 -17.34 2.48 -7.19
C VAL A 597 -16.01 2.49 -7.94
N LEU A 598 -15.04 1.74 -7.43
CA LEU A 598 -13.74 1.52 -8.04
C LEU A 598 -13.85 0.34 -9.01
N ASP A 599 -14.21 0.64 -10.26
CA ASP A 599 -14.58 -0.38 -11.24
C ASP A 599 -13.35 -0.94 -11.93
N THR A 600 -12.95 -2.14 -11.50
CA THR A 600 -11.85 -2.91 -12.10
C THR A 600 -12.37 -3.96 -13.08
N GLU A 601 -13.68 -4.04 -13.29
CA GLU A 601 -14.36 -5.01 -14.14
C GLU A 601 -14.12 -6.50 -13.79
N VAL A 602 -13.52 -6.79 -12.63
CA VAL A 602 -13.25 -8.15 -12.12
C VAL A 602 -13.16 -8.12 -10.59
N TYR A 603 -13.26 -9.28 -9.94
CA TYR A 603 -12.98 -9.38 -8.50
C TYR A 603 -11.47 -9.41 -8.27
N SER A 604 -10.87 -8.21 -8.27
CA SER A 604 -9.43 -8.00 -8.24
C SER A 604 -8.75 -8.55 -6.97
N ASN A 605 -9.43 -8.61 -5.83
CA ASN A 605 -8.85 -9.13 -4.59
C ASN A 605 -8.69 -10.65 -4.57
N THR A 606 -9.71 -11.38 -5.00
CA THR A 606 -9.75 -12.84 -4.94
C THR A 606 -9.09 -13.52 -6.14
N GLY A 607 -8.36 -12.73 -6.95
CA GLY A 607 -7.55 -13.21 -8.06
C GLY A 607 -8.27 -13.24 -9.41
N GLY A 608 -9.15 -12.27 -9.69
CA GLY A 608 -9.67 -12.00 -11.03
C GLY A 608 -10.83 -12.88 -11.47
N GLN A 609 -11.83 -13.07 -10.63
CA GLN A 609 -13.11 -13.68 -11.00
C GLN A 609 -13.94 -12.70 -11.82
N ALA A 610 -14.75 -13.23 -12.76
CA ALA A 610 -15.72 -12.43 -13.50
C ALA A 610 -16.77 -11.83 -12.55
N SER A 611 -17.15 -10.58 -12.80
CA SER A 611 -18.24 -9.85 -12.16
C SER A 611 -19.33 -9.51 -13.19
N LYS A 612 -20.47 -8.98 -12.73
CA LYS A 612 -21.43 -8.36 -13.67
C LYS A 612 -20.89 -7.09 -14.34
N ALA A 613 -19.80 -6.51 -13.84
CA ALA A 613 -19.09 -5.41 -14.46
C ALA A 613 -18.08 -5.86 -15.54
N THR A 614 -17.75 -7.15 -15.63
CA THR A 614 -16.86 -7.68 -16.68
C THR A 614 -17.49 -7.48 -18.08
N GLY A 615 -16.71 -6.95 -19.02
CA GLY A 615 -17.12 -6.69 -20.39
C GLY A 615 -17.33 -7.94 -21.25
N LEU A 616 -18.04 -7.79 -22.38
CA LEU A 616 -18.23 -8.84 -23.38
C LEU A 616 -16.87 -9.30 -23.94
N GLY A 617 -16.62 -10.61 -23.96
CA GLY A 617 -15.39 -11.21 -24.48
C GLY A 617 -14.19 -11.17 -23.53
N ALA A 618 -14.27 -10.45 -22.41
CA ALA A 618 -13.19 -10.43 -21.43
C ALA A 618 -13.03 -11.79 -20.74
N VAL A 619 -11.77 -12.25 -20.61
CA VAL A 619 -11.43 -13.53 -20.00
C VAL A 619 -11.09 -13.34 -18.52
N ALA A 620 -11.78 -14.07 -17.65
CA ALA A 620 -11.56 -14.07 -16.21
C ALA A 620 -11.85 -15.47 -15.64
N LYS A 621 -11.56 -15.71 -14.34
CA LYS A 621 -12.02 -16.96 -13.71
C LYS A 621 -13.55 -17.00 -13.75
N PHE A 622 -14.11 -18.18 -14.04
CA PHE A 622 -15.53 -18.40 -14.34
C PHE A 622 -16.04 -17.79 -15.67
N ALA A 623 -15.16 -17.16 -16.45
CA ALA A 623 -15.41 -16.70 -17.82
C ALA A 623 -14.19 -17.01 -18.72
N THR A 624 -13.67 -18.24 -18.65
CA THR A 624 -12.39 -18.62 -19.26
C THR A 624 -12.40 -18.63 -20.79
N ALA A 625 -13.58 -18.74 -21.41
CA ALA A 625 -13.79 -18.63 -22.85
C ALA A 625 -14.17 -17.21 -23.30
N GLY A 626 -14.08 -16.22 -22.40
CA GLY A 626 -14.64 -14.89 -22.57
C GLY A 626 -16.07 -14.81 -22.05
N LYS A 627 -16.43 -13.71 -21.39
CA LYS A 627 -17.80 -13.50 -20.88
C LYS A 627 -18.77 -13.29 -22.05
N ALA A 628 -19.85 -14.06 -22.07
CA ALA A 628 -20.83 -14.06 -23.18
C ALA A 628 -21.84 -12.91 -23.15
N THR A 629 -21.96 -12.20 -22.03
CA THR A 629 -22.93 -11.12 -21.82
C THR A 629 -22.24 -9.76 -21.73
N PRO A 630 -22.90 -8.66 -22.13
CA PRO A 630 -22.36 -7.33 -21.95
C PRO A 630 -22.19 -6.97 -20.46
N LYS A 631 -21.43 -5.91 -20.20
CA LYS A 631 -21.32 -5.28 -18.89
C LYS A 631 -22.70 -4.81 -18.44
N LYS A 632 -23.08 -5.07 -17.17
CA LYS A 632 -24.29 -4.50 -16.57
C LYS A 632 -24.14 -2.97 -16.51
N ASP A 633 -25.15 -2.23 -16.95
CA ASP A 633 -25.10 -0.77 -16.93
C ASP A 633 -25.64 -0.18 -15.62
N LEU A 634 -24.78 -0.14 -14.60
CA LEU A 634 -25.14 0.41 -13.29
C LEU A 634 -25.46 1.91 -13.35
N ALA A 635 -24.78 2.67 -14.21
CA ALA A 635 -25.02 4.09 -14.37
C ALA A 635 -26.44 4.34 -14.90
N PHE A 636 -26.84 3.64 -15.96
CA PHE A 636 -28.17 3.73 -16.52
C PHE A 636 -29.26 3.36 -15.51
N MET A 637 -29.05 2.28 -14.74
CA MET A 637 -29.99 1.86 -13.69
C MET A 637 -30.15 2.95 -12.62
N ALA A 638 -29.06 3.53 -12.13
CA ALA A 638 -29.12 4.59 -11.12
C ALA A 638 -29.77 5.88 -11.64
N MET A 639 -29.52 6.24 -12.92
CA MET A 639 -30.15 7.41 -13.54
C MET A 639 -31.68 7.30 -13.63
N SER A 640 -32.24 6.09 -13.65
CA SER A 640 -33.69 5.89 -13.73
C SER A 640 -34.48 6.46 -12.54
N TYR A 641 -33.82 6.66 -11.39
CA TYR A 641 -34.43 7.30 -10.21
C TYR A 641 -34.67 8.81 -10.35
N GLY A 642 -33.98 9.48 -11.29
CA GLY A 642 -34.12 10.92 -11.57
C GLY A 642 -33.55 11.90 -10.54
N HIS A 643 -33.34 11.48 -9.29
CA HIS A 643 -32.82 12.33 -8.20
C HIS A 643 -31.41 11.95 -7.73
N VAL A 644 -30.84 10.88 -8.29
CA VAL A 644 -29.47 10.42 -8.00
C VAL A 644 -28.51 11.15 -8.95
N TYR A 645 -27.48 11.81 -8.41
CA TYR A 645 -26.38 12.30 -9.24
C TYR A 645 -25.53 11.12 -9.70
N VAL A 646 -25.27 10.99 -11.01
CA VAL A 646 -24.48 9.87 -11.55
C VAL A 646 -23.38 10.41 -12.46
N ALA A 647 -22.14 9.97 -12.25
CA ALA A 647 -21.04 10.25 -13.18
C ALA A 647 -20.11 9.05 -13.35
N GLN A 648 -19.64 8.85 -14.58
CA GLN A 648 -18.57 7.91 -14.89
C GLN A 648 -17.27 8.70 -15.12
N ILE A 649 -16.20 8.28 -14.47
CA ILE A 649 -14.93 9.00 -14.46
C ILE A 649 -13.77 8.06 -14.78
N ALA A 650 -12.75 8.63 -15.44
CA ALA A 650 -11.50 7.95 -15.74
C ALA A 650 -10.37 9.00 -15.67
N MET A 651 -9.57 8.95 -14.59
CA MET A 651 -8.54 9.95 -14.29
C MET A 651 -7.49 10.07 -15.40
N GLY A 652 -7.06 8.93 -15.97
CA GLY A 652 -6.12 8.91 -17.09
C GLY A 652 -6.68 9.48 -18.40
N ALA A 653 -8.01 9.50 -18.56
CA ALA A 653 -8.66 10.07 -19.74
C ALA A 653 -8.93 11.58 -19.59
N ASN A 654 -9.47 12.00 -18.44
CA ASN A 654 -9.76 13.41 -18.16
C ASN A 654 -9.71 13.69 -16.64
N ASP A 655 -8.56 14.20 -16.21
CA ASP A 655 -8.29 14.58 -14.82
C ASP A 655 -9.19 15.74 -14.35
N ALA A 656 -9.42 16.75 -15.19
CA ALA A 656 -10.29 17.88 -14.87
C ALA A 656 -11.76 17.45 -14.67
N HIS A 657 -12.28 16.56 -15.53
CA HIS A 657 -13.62 16.00 -15.36
C HIS A 657 -13.74 15.18 -14.08
N THR A 658 -12.69 14.42 -13.74
CA THR A 658 -12.64 13.65 -12.49
C THR A 658 -12.78 14.57 -11.28
N VAL A 659 -11.97 15.64 -11.20
CA VAL A 659 -12.07 16.63 -10.10
C VAL A 659 -13.45 17.27 -10.05
N LYS A 660 -13.99 17.68 -11.20
CA LYS A 660 -15.32 18.27 -11.31
C LYS A 660 -16.41 17.34 -10.76
N ALA A 661 -16.41 16.07 -11.15
CA ALA A 661 -17.41 15.09 -10.71
C ALA A 661 -17.37 14.85 -9.19
N PHE A 662 -16.18 14.81 -8.57
CA PHE A 662 -16.06 14.72 -7.11
C PHE A 662 -16.70 15.92 -6.40
N LEU A 663 -16.45 17.13 -6.91
CA LEU A 663 -17.02 18.36 -6.33
C LEU A 663 -18.54 18.44 -6.53
N GLU A 664 -19.04 18.10 -7.71
CA GLU A 664 -20.49 18.09 -8.00
C GLU A 664 -21.22 17.03 -7.18
N ALA A 665 -20.67 15.82 -7.08
CA ALA A 665 -21.24 14.75 -6.25
C ALA A 665 -21.32 15.18 -4.78
N GLU A 666 -20.26 15.75 -4.22
CA GLU A 666 -20.24 16.24 -2.84
C GLU A 666 -21.25 17.37 -2.61
N ALA A 667 -21.38 18.31 -3.56
CA ALA A 667 -22.31 19.44 -3.45
C ALA A 667 -23.78 19.02 -3.54
N HIS A 668 -24.09 17.94 -4.27
CA HIS A 668 -25.45 17.42 -4.43
C HIS A 668 -26.11 17.11 -3.07
N GLN A 669 -27.30 17.63 -2.82
CA GLN A 669 -28.02 17.40 -1.55
C GLN A 669 -28.87 16.13 -1.62
N GLY A 670 -28.20 14.99 -1.79
CA GLY A 670 -28.83 13.69 -1.99
C GLY A 670 -27.82 12.61 -2.39
N PRO A 671 -28.30 11.44 -2.84
CA PRO A 671 -27.45 10.32 -3.21
C PRO A 671 -26.66 10.67 -4.49
N ALA A 672 -25.36 10.39 -4.47
CA ALA A 672 -24.50 10.53 -5.63
C ALA A 672 -23.71 9.23 -5.89
N LEU A 673 -23.57 8.84 -7.14
CA LEU A 673 -22.84 7.66 -7.59
C LEU A 673 -21.73 8.06 -8.58
N LEU A 674 -20.48 7.84 -8.19
CA LEU A 674 -19.31 7.93 -9.04
C LEU A 674 -18.83 6.53 -9.40
N ILE A 675 -18.72 6.22 -10.69
CA ILE A 675 -18.15 4.97 -11.19
C ILE A 675 -16.80 5.30 -11.83
N ALA A 676 -15.73 4.91 -11.15
CA ALA A 676 -14.36 5.25 -11.50
C ALA A 676 -13.65 4.05 -12.16
N TYR A 677 -13.34 4.19 -13.46
CA TYR A 677 -12.51 3.20 -14.14
C TYR A 677 -11.15 3.08 -13.44
N SER A 678 -10.83 1.87 -12.99
CA SER A 678 -9.66 1.56 -12.19
C SER A 678 -8.89 0.42 -12.85
N HIS A 679 -7.80 0.76 -13.56
CA HIS A 679 -6.95 -0.26 -14.18
C HIS A 679 -6.30 -1.17 -13.13
N CYS A 680 -6.10 -2.44 -13.48
CA CYS A 680 -5.66 -3.47 -12.55
C CYS A 680 -4.67 -4.45 -13.21
N ILE A 681 -3.79 -5.04 -12.40
CA ILE A 681 -2.89 -6.12 -12.83
C ILE A 681 -3.64 -7.31 -13.44
N ALA A 682 -4.90 -7.52 -13.04
CA ALA A 682 -5.75 -8.58 -13.58
C ALA A 682 -6.10 -8.37 -15.06
N HIS A 683 -5.97 -7.15 -15.58
CA HIS A 683 -6.17 -6.84 -17.00
C HIS A 683 -5.00 -7.32 -17.88
N GLY A 684 -3.87 -7.72 -17.27
CA GLY A 684 -2.70 -8.20 -18.01
C GLY A 684 -1.97 -7.11 -18.79
N ILE A 685 -2.09 -5.86 -18.35
CA ILE A 685 -1.44 -4.69 -18.95
C ILE A 685 -0.07 -4.40 -18.32
N ASP A 686 0.74 -3.61 -19.01
CA ASP A 686 1.88 -2.95 -18.41
C ASP A 686 1.40 -1.81 -17.50
N MET A 687 1.47 -2.01 -16.18
CA MET A 687 0.98 -1.06 -15.19
C MET A 687 1.72 0.30 -15.24
N ALA A 688 2.87 0.38 -15.89
CA ALA A 688 3.57 1.64 -16.15
C ALA A 688 2.82 2.57 -17.12
N LYS A 689 1.85 2.02 -17.87
CA LYS A 689 1.06 2.71 -18.90
C LYS A 689 -0.44 2.77 -18.58
N GLY A 690 -0.80 2.40 -17.35
CA GLY A 690 -2.19 2.30 -16.88
C GLY A 690 -2.88 3.64 -16.71
#